data_AF-A0A224VF71-F1
#
_entry.id   AF-A0A224VF71-F1
#
_cell.length_a   1.000
_cell.length_b   1.000
_cell.length_c   1.000
_cell.angle_alpha   90.00
_cell.angle_beta   90.00
_cell.angle_gamma   90.00
#
_symmetry.space_group_name_H-M   'P 1'
#
loop_
_entity.id
_entity.type
_entity.pdbx_description
1 polymer ?
#
loop_
_entity_poly.entity_id
_entity_poly.type
_entity_poly.pdbx_seq_one_letter_code
_entity_poly.pdbx_strand_id
1 'polypeptide(L)'
;MTDKEYQRLRDASLTIVNALKIEGGCNVQLAQDPNSEAYYVIEVNPRVSRSSALASKATGYPIAKIAAKIAVGLNLDEITNPITQTTFAMFEPALDYVVAKITRFAFDKFTNADRKLETQMKATGEVMAIGSTIEESLLKAVQSLELDQQAQTDLIPTYTHGMSMGDLLEKIKTPTDYRLFEIFAAIGKGATIQQINRSTQIDLYFLSKLENIIKMQQQMTDGLLSADEVLKARKLGFNNAMIKALHHATDDQLVKLDAMEDQHLVYKMVDTCAAEFESTTPYYYSTVGNENESKPLGNSIVVIGAGPIRIGQGVEFDYATVHSVKAIQAAGYNAIIINNNPETVSTDFSISDKLYFEPLTIDSVMNIINLEQPIGVIVEFGGQTAINLTEGLTQHGVSIFGTSLHGIEQTEDRHQFEDLLIDQNIAHPQGDTETNAPEAMAIANKLGYPVLVRPSFVLGGKGMAVVHNDDELNEYLIPALKNSHGEPILIDQYIPGTECEVDILSDGNDVFVPGIMEHLEGAGIHSGDSIAMYPPQTLTADQKEKIVAIATKIGKQVHAVGMMNIQFIVADEVYVIEVNPRASRTVPFMSKIVKLHLAQLATQLILGKSLAEVGLKPGLHPEPAKVYVKAPVFSFAKLPGAPTALSPEMKSTGEDIGAGDNLQEALHNALFDSYHIDTNHLSGNVLLSAFDANNASLVEQLKGSGFGIETYHEGTEWPSNLAFALSSEDETPDQKHLVANALSHQVPVFTAQDTVMGVFQPQLIK
;
A
#
# COMPACT_ATOMS: atom_id res chain seq x y z
N MET A 1 -26.22 -15.85 -14.36
CA MET A 1 -27.47 -15.13 -14.68
C MET A 1 -27.82 -15.41 -16.13
N THR A 2 -29.09 -15.73 -16.39
CA THR A 2 -29.66 -15.72 -17.73
C THR A 2 -29.92 -14.28 -18.18
N ASP A 3 -30.08 -14.06 -19.50
CA ASP A 3 -30.43 -12.73 -20.03
C ASP A 3 -31.72 -12.17 -19.41
N LYS A 4 -32.73 -13.01 -19.19
CA LYS A 4 -33.99 -12.61 -18.53
C LYS A 4 -33.78 -12.06 -17.12
N GLU A 5 -32.92 -12.71 -16.34
CA GLU A 5 -32.58 -12.24 -14.99
C GLU A 5 -31.79 -10.93 -15.06
N TYR A 6 -30.83 -10.84 -15.97
CA TYR A 6 -30.05 -9.62 -16.19
C TYR A 6 -30.93 -8.42 -16.56
N GLN A 7 -31.82 -8.55 -17.55
CA GLN A 7 -32.72 -7.48 -17.97
C GLN A 7 -33.68 -7.07 -16.84
N ARG A 8 -34.17 -8.03 -16.05
CA ARG A 8 -35.01 -7.71 -14.87
C ARG A 8 -34.27 -6.85 -13.84
N LEU A 9 -33.01 -7.19 -13.53
CA LEU A 9 -32.18 -6.44 -12.58
C LEU A 9 -31.76 -5.08 -13.14
N ARG A 10 -31.50 -4.99 -14.45
CA ARG A 10 -31.24 -3.74 -15.17
C ARG A 10 -32.44 -2.79 -15.09
N ASP A 11 -33.63 -3.27 -15.43
CA ASP A 11 -34.87 -2.48 -15.38
C ASP A 11 -35.21 -2.03 -13.95
N ALA A 12 -34.98 -2.90 -12.96
CA ALA A 12 -35.12 -2.55 -11.55
C ALA A 12 -34.18 -1.41 -11.15
N SER A 13 -32.91 -1.48 -11.56
CA SER A 13 -31.91 -0.45 -11.29
C SER A 13 -32.30 0.89 -11.89
N LEU A 14 -32.71 0.93 -13.17
CA LEU A 14 -33.16 2.15 -13.84
C LEU A 14 -34.43 2.72 -13.18
N THR A 15 -35.37 1.86 -12.80
CA THR A 15 -36.60 2.27 -12.09
C THR A 15 -36.28 2.95 -10.76
N ILE A 16 -35.35 2.39 -9.98
CA ILE A 16 -34.92 2.94 -8.70
C ILE A 16 -34.22 4.30 -8.89
N VAL A 17 -33.29 4.38 -9.84
CA VAL A 17 -32.55 5.63 -10.15
C VAL A 17 -33.50 6.75 -10.55
N ASN A 18 -34.48 6.45 -11.42
CA ASN A 18 -35.51 7.40 -11.83
C ASN A 18 -36.41 7.84 -10.67
N ALA A 19 -36.81 6.91 -9.80
CA ALA A 19 -37.64 7.21 -8.63
C ALA A 19 -36.92 8.13 -7.64
N LEU A 20 -35.61 7.95 -7.47
CA LEU A 20 -34.74 8.79 -6.64
C LEU A 20 -34.30 10.10 -7.33
N LYS A 21 -34.60 10.26 -8.62
CA LYS A 21 -34.22 11.42 -9.44
C LYS A 21 -32.73 11.72 -9.40
N ILE A 22 -31.92 10.67 -9.51
CA ILE A 22 -30.47 10.81 -9.51
C ILE A 22 -30.00 11.26 -10.90
N GLU A 23 -29.26 12.35 -10.95
CA GLU A 23 -28.64 12.90 -12.16
C GLU A 23 -27.11 12.83 -12.00
N GLY A 24 -26.49 11.84 -12.62
CA GLY A 24 -25.05 11.56 -12.51
C GLY A 24 -24.74 10.07 -12.32
N GLY A 25 -23.60 9.76 -11.71
CA GLY A 25 -23.19 8.38 -11.42
C GLY A 25 -23.76 7.88 -10.08
N CYS A 26 -24.23 6.63 -10.06
CA CYS A 26 -24.66 5.94 -8.85
C CYS A 26 -24.37 4.45 -8.90
N ASN A 27 -24.51 3.77 -7.75
CA ASN A 27 -24.42 2.32 -7.66
C ASN A 27 -25.69 1.76 -7.00
N VAL A 28 -26.28 0.73 -7.60
CA VAL A 28 -27.44 0.00 -7.08
C VAL A 28 -26.99 -1.42 -6.72
N GLN A 29 -27.29 -1.85 -5.50
CA GLN A 29 -26.99 -3.21 -5.04
C GLN A 29 -28.27 -4.03 -4.92
N LEU A 30 -28.26 -5.20 -5.56
CA LEU A 30 -29.38 -6.14 -5.61
C LEU A 30 -28.89 -7.53 -5.19
N ALA A 31 -29.75 -8.30 -4.52
CA ALA A 31 -29.52 -9.71 -4.21
C ALA A 31 -30.50 -10.57 -5.00
N GLN A 32 -29.98 -11.46 -5.86
CA GLN A 32 -30.77 -12.43 -6.62
C GLN A 32 -30.84 -13.76 -5.85
N ASP A 33 -32.04 -14.30 -5.63
CA ASP A 33 -32.19 -15.65 -5.10
C ASP A 33 -31.68 -16.67 -6.13
N PRO A 34 -30.74 -17.57 -5.78
CA PRO A 34 -30.18 -18.53 -6.72
C PRO A 34 -31.18 -19.63 -7.14
N ASN A 35 -32.28 -19.82 -6.40
CA ASN A 35 -33.25 -20.90 -6.64
C ASN A 35 -34.62 -20.40 -7.12
N SER A 36 -34.79 -19.08 -7.31
CA SER A 36 -36.05 -18.51 -7.74
C SER A 36 -35.86 -17.22 -8.53
N GLU A 37 -36.95 -16.69 -9.10
CA GLU A 37 -36.95 -15.39 -9.77
C GLU A 37 -36.99 -14.20 -8.80
N ALA A 38 -37.01 -14.43 -7.49
CA ALA A 38 -37.04 -13.36 -6.50
C ALA A 38 -35.71 -12.58 -6.50
N TYR A 39 -35.81 -11.26 -6.34
CA TYR A 39 -34.67 -10.40 -6.07
C TYR A 39 -35.03 -9.39 -4.98
N TYR A 40 -34.01 -8.86 -4.32
CA TYR A 40 -34.14 -7.92 -3.21
C TYR A 40 -33.25 -6.70 -3.46
N VAL A 41 -33.77 -5.51 -3.22
CA VAL A 41 -32.98 -4.28 -3.23
C VAL A 41 -32.25 -4.17 -1.90
N ILE A 42 -30.93 -4.00 -1.95
CA ILE A 42 -30.08 -3.89 -0.76
C ILE A 42 -29.87 -2.43 -0.41
N GLU A 43 -29.25 -1.67 -1.31
CA GLU A 43 -28.99 -0.24 -1.13
C GLU A 43 -28.79 0.48 -2.47
N VAL A 44 -28.81 1.82 -2.40
CA VAL A 44 -28.42 2.72 -3.50
C VAL A 44 -27.44 3.74 -2.95
N ASN A 45 -26.32 3.90 -3.64
CA ASN A 45 -25.32 4.91 -3.35
C ASN A 45 -25.44 6.03 -4.40
N PRO A 46 -26.04 7.20 -4.08
CA PRO A 46 -26.28 8.30 -5.02
C PRO A 46 -25.02 9.15 -5.23
N ARG A 47 -23.89 8.49 -5.51
CA ARG A 47 -22.57 9.08 -5.74
C ARG A 47 -21.67 8.09 -6.47
N VAL A 48 -20.51 8.57 -6.91
CA VAL A 48 -19.40 7.69 -7.26
C VAL A 48 -18.94 6.87 -6.03
N SER A 49 -18.44 5.68 -6.31
CA SER A 49 -18.01 4.70 -5.32
C SER A 49 -16.74 3.98 -5.79
N ARG A 50 -16.11 3.22 -4.89
CA ARG A 50 -15.07 2.26 -5.28
C ARG A 50 -15.52 1.31 -6.40
N SER A 51 -16.77 0.85 -6.38
CA SER A 51 -17.35 0.07 -7.47
C SER A 51 -17.43 0.83 -8.79
N SER A 52 -17.68 2.15 -8.76
CA SER A 52 -17.63 2.97 -9.99
C SER A 52 -16.21 3.19 -10.50
N ALA A 53 -15.21 3.29 -9.61
CA ALA A 53 -13.80 3.33 -10.02
C ALA A 53 -13.41 2.01 -10.69
N LEU A 54 -13.68 0.88 -10.04
CA LEU A 54 -13.49 -0.46 -10.61
C LEU A 54 -14.21 -0.62 -11.95
N ALA A 55 -15.49 -0.24 -12.05
CA ALA A 55 -16.24 -0.32 -13.30
C ALA A 55 -15.63 0.58 -14.40
N SER A 56 -15.13 1.77 -14.04
CA SER A 56 -14.46 2.64 -15.00
C SER A 56 -13.17 2.03 -15.54
N LYS A 57 -12.39 1.34 -14.69
CA LYS A 57 -11.18 0.63 -15.15
C LYS A 57 -11.50 -0.65 -15.91
N ALA A 58 -12.52 -1.38 -15.48
CA ALA A 58 -12.96 -2.62 -16.12
C ALA A 58 -13.48 -2.38 -17.54
N THR A 59 -14.28 -1.33 -17.71
CA THR A 59 -14.92 -1.04 -19.01
C THR A 59 -14.13 -0.05 -19.85
N GLY A 60 -13.26 0.77 -19.24
CA GLY A 60 -12.71 1.98 -19.82
C GLY A 60 -13.63 3.20 -19.70
N TYR A 61 -14.93 3.03 -19.44
CA TYR A 61 -15.89 4.14 -19.41
C TYR A 61 -15.67 5.05 -18.18
N PRO A 62 -15.30 6.34 -18.34
CA PRO A 62 -14.89 7.15 -17.19
C PRO A 62 -16.10 7.77 -16.46
N ILE A 63 -16.74 6.98 -15.60
CA ILE A 63 -18.00 7.30 -14.92
C ILE A 63 -17.93 8.66 -14.21
N ALA A 64 -16.87 8.92 -13.44
CA ALA A 64 -16.74 10.18 -12.69
C ALA A 64 -16.61 11.42 -13.60
N LYS A 65 -15.85 11.32 -14.70
CA LYS A 65 -15.69 12.41 -15.68
C LYS A 65 -17.02 12.72 -16.39
N ILE A 66 -17.81 11.69 -16.67
CA ILE A 66 -19.12 11.82 -17.31
C ILE A 66 -20.16 12.35 -16.32
N ALA A 67 -20.19 11.84 -15.09
CA ALA A 67 -21.05 12.33 -14.03
C ALA A 67 -20.83 13.83 -13.75
N ALA A 68 -19.57 14.30 -13.76
CA ALA A 68 -19.26 15.72 -13.60
C ALA A 68 -19.83 16.60 -14.74
N LYS A 69 -19.84 16.08 -15.98
CA LYS A 69 -20.46 16.76 -17.13
C LYS A 69 -21.99 16.81 -17.01
N ILE A 70 -22.60 15.72 -16.57
CA ILE A 70 -24.05 15.68 -16.30
C ILE A 70 -24.43 16.69 -15.22
N ALA A 71 -23.63 16.81 -14.16
CA ALA A 71 -23.87 17.74 -13.06
C ALA A 71 -23.89 19.22 -13.49
N VAL A 72 -23.29 19.57 -14.65
CA VAL A 72 -23.35 20.92 -15.23
C VAL A 72 -24.40 21.04 -16.35
N GLY A 73 -25.28 20.06 -16.51
CA GLY A 73 -26.45 20.10 -17.38
C GLY A 73 -26.29 19.42 -18.74
N LEU A 74 -25.20 18.68 -18.99
CA LEU A 74 -25.03 17.92 -20.23
C LEU A 74 -25.79 16.59 -20.18
N ASN A 75 -26.34 16.18 -21.32
CA ASN A 75 -26.94 14.86 -21.51
C ASN A 75 -25.91 13.86 -22.08
N LEU A 76 -26.18 12.56 -21.94
CA LEU A 76 -25.26 11.51 -22.40
C LEU A 76 -25.02 11.53 -23.92
N ASP A 77 -26.02 11.96 -24.69
CA ASP A 77 -25.97 12.14 -26.16
C ASP A 77 -25.20 13.40 -26.60
N GLU A 78 -24.83 14.27 -25.66
CA GLU A 78 -24.01 15.46 -25.91
C GLU A 78 -22.53 15.25 -25.55
N ILE A 79 -22.22 14.16 -24.83
CA ILE A 79 -20.88 13.86 -24.34
C ILE A 79 -20.22 12.85 -25.30
N THR A 80 -19.17 13.24 -26.01
CA THR A 80 -18.35 12.30 -26.80
C THR A 80 -17.70 11.25 -25.90
N ASN A 81 -17.73 9.97 -26.32
CA ASN A 81 -17.02 8.89 -25.66
C ASN A 81 -15.50 9.15 -25.75
N PRO A 82 -14.79 9.32 -24.62
CA PRO A 82 -13.37 9.65 -24.64
C PRO A 82 -12.47 8.51 -25.14
N ILE A 83 -12.98 7.28 -25.22
CA ILE A 83 -12.22 6.09 -25.67
C ILE A 83 -12.26 5.94 -27.18
N THR A 84 -13.46 5.88 -27.77
CA THR A 84 -13.61 5.70 -29.21
C THR A 84 -13.48 7.01 -29.98
N GLN A 85 -13.74 8.15 -29.32
CA GLN A 85 -13.80 9.52 -29.89
C GLN A 85 -14.77 9.72 -31.07
N THR A 86 -15.42 8.65 -31.51
CA THR A 86 -16.30 8.57 -32.68
C THR A 86 -17.75 8.27 -32.28
N THR A 87 -17.98 7.85 -31.02
CA THR A 87 -19.31 7.59 -30.46
C THR A 87 -19.63 8.55 -29.31
N PHE A 88 -20.88 8.53 -28.83
CA PHE A 88 -21.31 9.29 -27.65
C PHE A 88 -21.24 8.42 -26.39
N ALA A 89 -21.30 9.05 -25.21
CA ALA A 89 -21.33 8.38 -23.91
C ALA A 89 -22.65 7.64 -23.63
N MET A 90 -23.68 7.82 -24.48
CA MET A 90 -24.98 7.15 -24.38
C MET A 90 -24.95 5.72 -24.94
N PHE A 91 -24.29 4.81 -24.24
CA PHE A 91 -24.27 3.38 -24.55
C PHE A 91 -23.95 2.54 -23.31
N GLU A 92 -24.12 1.22 -23.41
CA GLU A 92 -23.69 0.25 -22.40
C GLU A 92 -22.42 -0.45 -22.91
N PRO A 93 -21.29 -0.40 -22.16
CA PRO A 93 -20.06 -1.05 -22.58
C PRO A 93 -20.22 -2.57 -22.75
N ALA A 94 -19.54 -3.11 -23.76
CA ALA A 94 -19.39 -4.55 -23.98
C ALA A 94 -17.91 -4.94 -23.79
N LEU A 95 -17.68 -6.06 -23.12
CA LEU A 95 -16.34 -6.54 -22.79
C LEU A 95 -16.17 -7.93 -23.41
N ASP A 96 -15.05 -8.16 -24.09
CA ASP A 96 -14.59 -9.45 -24.63
C ASP A 96 -13.54 -10.13 -23.73
N TYR A 97 -13.46 -9.67 -22.49
CA TYR A 97 -12.57 -10.17 -21.45
C TYR A 97 -13.26 -10.23 -20.08
N VAL A 98 -12.58 -10.82 -19.11
CA VAL A 98 -13.00 -10.94 -17.71
C VAL A 98 -12.11 -10.08 -16.84
N VAL A 99 -12.73 -9.34 -15.92
CA VAL A 99 -12.05 -8.57 -14.89
C VAL A 99 -12.25 -9.27 -13.55
N ALA A 100 -11.14 -9.56 -12.85
CA ALA A 100 -11.16 -10.06 -11.49
C ALA A 100 -10.67 -8.97 -10.54
N LYS A 101 -11.39 -8.78 -9.43
CA LYS A 101 -10.97 -7.90 -8.33
C LYS A 101 -10.87 -8.71 -7.05
N ILE A 102 -9.76 -8.57 -6.34
CA ILE A 102 -9.55 -9.17 -5.02
C ILE A 102 -9.18 -8.06 -4.04
N THR A 103 -9.73 -8.10 -2.83
CA THR A 103 -9.42 -7.15 -1.76
C THR A 103 -8.07 -7.47 -1.12
N ARG A 104 -7.27 -6.43 -0.84
CA ARG A 104 -6.08 -6.49 0.01
C ARG A 104 -6.46 -6.15 1.45
N PHE A 105 -6.13 -7.03 2.39
CA PHE A 105 -6.36 -6.86 3.82
C PHE A 105 -5.04 -6.67 4.55
N ALA A 106 -5.01 -5.94 5.67
CA ALA A 106 -3.80 -5.70 6.45
C ALA A 106 -3.57 -6.72 7.60
N PHE A 107 -4.06 -7.96 7.47
CA PHE A 107 -3.89 -8.98 8.52
C PHE A 107 -2.45 -9.51 8.62
N ASP A 108 -1.60 -9.19 7.64
CA ASP A 108 -0.16 -9.36 7.71
C ASP A 108 0.51 -8.42 8.73
N LYS A 109 -0.15 -7.32 9.10
CA LYS A 109 0.25 -6.41 10.18
C LYS A 109 -0.54 -6.65 11.46
N PHE A 110 -1.84 -6.90 11.34
CA PHE A 110 -2.72 -7.15 12.49
C PHE A 110 -3.01 -8.64 12.68
N THR A 111 -2.00 -9.40 13.08
CA THR A 111 -2.07 -10.86 13.21
C THR A 111 -3.10 -11.35 14.23
N ASN A 112 -3.34 -10.54 15.27
CA ASN A 112 -4.32 -10.81 16.34
C ASN A 112 -5.73 -10.25 16.05
N ALA A 113 -5.91 -9.49 14.98
CA ALA A 113 -7.22 -8.94 14.64
C ALA A 113 -8.20 -10.03 14.20
N ASP A 114 -9.50 -9.79 14.40
CA ASP A 114 -10.52 -10.68 13.90
C ASP A 114 -10.52 -10.72 12.36
N ARG A 115 -10.12 -11.85 11.80
CA ARG A 115 -10.00 -12.09 10.36
C ARG A 115 -11.32 -12.47 9.69
N LYS A 116 -12.38 -12.71 10.46
CA LYS A 116 -13.69 -13.07 9.92
C LYS A 116 -14.24 -11.92 9.07
N LEU A 117 -14.66 -12.22 7.86
CA LEU A 117 -15.27 -11.26 6.96
C LEU A 117 -16.78 -11.21 7.20
N GLU A 118 -17.31 -10.00 7.41
CA GLU A 118 -18.73 -9.74 7.62
C GLU A 118 -19.19 -8.58 6.72
N THR A 119 -20.34 -7.97 7.01
CA THR A 119 -20.86 -6.82 6.24
C THR A 119 -20.02 -5.55 6.44
N GLN A 120 -19.30 -5.43 7.56
CA GLN A 120 -18.37 -4.34 7.78
C GLN A 120 -17.03 -4.63 7.07
N MET A 121 -16.66 -3.71 6.18
CA MET A 121 -15.43 -3.84 5.40
C MET A 121 -14.17 -3.70 6.27
N LYS A 122 -13.24 -4.65 6.12
CA LYS A 122 -11.91 -4.68 6.77
C LYS A 122 -10.74 -4.51 5.79
N ALA A 123 -11.01 -4.44 4.48
CA ALA A 123 -9.99 -4.31 3.44
C ALA A 123 -9.37 -2.91 3.44
N THR A 124 -8.05 -2.86 3.25
CA THR A 124 -7.27 -1.60 3.14
C THR A 124 -7.03 -1.19 1.70
N GLY A 125 -7.15 -2.11 0.74
CA GLY A 125 -7.07 -1.82 -0.68
C GLY A 125 -7.64 -2.93 -1.55
N GLU A 126 -7.31 -2.90 -2.84
CA GLU A 126 -7.74 -3.88 -3.83
C GLU A 126 -6.79 -3.96 -5.02
N VAL A 127 -6.81 -5.12 -5.67
CA VAL A 127 -6.16 -5.37 -6.95
C VAL A 127 -7.20 -5.64 -8.00
N MET A 128 -6.87 -5.34 -9.25
CA MET A 128 -7.65 -5.75 -10.41
C MET A 128 -6.73 -6.46 -11.39
N ALA A 129 -7.27 -7.42 -12.13
CA ALA A 129 -6.58 -8.00 -13.28
C ALA A 129 -7.58 -8.32 -14.39
N ILE A 130 -7.06 -8.32 -15.62
CA ILE A 130 -7.83 -8.59 -16.83
C ILE A 130 -7.26 -9.84 -17.50
N GLY A 131 -8.14 -10.73 -17.97
CA GLY A 131 -7.78 -11.92 -18.74
C GLY A 131 -8.92 -12.33 -19.66
N SER A 132 -8.62 -13.15 -20.66
CA SER A 132 -9.61 -13.74 -21.58
C SER A 132 -10.52 -14.77 -20.88
N THR A 133 -10.09 -15.31 -19.74
CA THR A 133 -10.84 -16.28 -18.94
C THR A 133 -10.96 -15.88 -17.47
N ILE A 134 -11.89 -16.51 -16.76
CA ILE A 134 -12.04 -16.31 -15.30
C ILE A 134 -10.80 -16.81 -14.58
N GLU A 135 -10.26 -17.96 -15.00
CA GLU A 135 -9.06 -18.55 -14.43
C GLU A 135 -7.86 -17.60 -14.59
N GLU A 136 -7.63 -17.09 -15.80
CA GLU A 136 -6.53 -16.18 -16.10
C GLU A 136 -6.62 -14.87 -15.33
N SER A 137 -7.79 -14.22 -15.37
CA SER A 137 -8.01 -12.97 -14.62
C SER A 137 -7.85 -13.18 -13.11
N LEU A 138 -8.35 -14.30 -12.57
CA LEU A 138 -8.21 -14.63 -11.15
C LEU A 138 -6.75 -14.86 -10.76
N LEU A 139 -5.98 -15.66 -11.51
CA LEU A 139 -4.59 -15.93 -11.17
C LEU A 139 -3.71 -14.68 -11.30
N LYS A 140 -3.95 -13.83 -12.30
CA LYS A 140 -3.27 -12.52 -12.39
C LYS A 140 -3.62 -11.61 -11.20
N ALA A 141 -4.88 -11.63 -10.75
CA ALA A 141 -5.27 -10.89 -9.55
C ALA A 141 -4.60 -11.47 -8.29
N VAL A 142 -4.50 -12.80 -8.17
CA VAL A 142 -3.77 -13.46 -7.06
C VAL A 142 -2.31 -13.04 -7.05
N GLN A 143 -1.64 -13.03 -8.20
CA GLN A 143 -0.24 -12.57 -8.35
C GLN A 143 -0.05 -11.10 -7.94
N SER A 144 -1.10 -10.29 -8.07
CA SER A 144 -1.07 -8.86 -7.79
C SER A 144 -1.24 -8.51 -6.31
N LEU A 145 -1.65 -9.48 -5.46
CA LEU A 145 -2.07 -9.21 -4.07
C LEU A 145 -0.98 -8.72 -3.12
N GLU A 146 0.30 -8.83 -3.48
CA GLU A 146 1.44 -8.49 -2.61
C GLU A 146 1.30 -9.17 -1.23
N LEU A 147 0.99 -10.47 -1.25
CA LEU A 147 0.95 -11.34 -0.06
C LEU A 147 2.26 -12.13 0.05
N ASP A 148 2.28 -13.12 0.93
CA ASP A 148 3.34 -14.12 0.96
C ASP A 148 3.55 -14.74 -0.43
N GLN A 149 4.79 -14.64 -0.94
CA GLN A 149 5.14 -15.03 -2.30
C GLN A 149 4.96 -16.54 -2.50
N GLN A 150 5.24 -17.36 -1.46
CA GLN A 150 5.06 -18.80 -1.52
C GLN A 150 3.58 -19.15 -1.65
N ALA A 151 2.70 -18.56 -0.84
CA ALA A 151 1.26 -18.77 -0.92
C ALA A 151 0.67 -18.37 -2.28
N GLN A 152 1.13 -17.26 -2.87
CA GLN A 152 0.70 -16.84 -4.21
C GLN A 152 1.21 -17.79 -5.31
N THR A 153 2.38 -18.38 -5.13
CA THR A 153 3.01 -19.28 -6.11
C THR A 153 2.41 -20.68 -6.04
N ASP A 154 2.25 -21.23 -4.84
CA ASP A 154 1.76 -22.60 -4.63
C ASP A 154 0.25 -22.71 -4.68
N LEU A 155 -0.47 -21.59 -4.46
CA LEU A 155 -1.92 -21.48 -4.25
C LEU A 155 -2.47 -22.25 -3.03
N ILE A 156 -1.67 -23.13 -2.44
CA ILE A 156 -2.02 -24.00 -1.32
C ILE A 156 -1.15 -23.59 -0.12
N PRO A 157 -1.71 -23.01 0.94
CA PRO A 157 -0.92 -22.55 2.08
C PRO A 157 -0.30 -23.72 2.83
N THR A 158 0.96 -23.61 3.24
CA THR A 158 1.72 -24.71 3.86
C THR A 158 1.04 -25.27 5.13
N TYR A 159 0.39 -24.43 5.93
CA TYR A 159 -0.32 -24.86 7.15
C TYR A 159 -1.48 -25.83 6.85
N THR A 160 -1.99 -25.86 5.61
CA THR A 160 -3.09 -26.75 5.21
C THR A 160 -2.64 -28.16 4.87
N HIS A 161 -1.34 -28.41 4.66
CA HIS A 161 -0.83 -29.72 4.21
C HIS A 161 -1.21 -30.87 5.16
N GLY A 162 -1.19 -30.61 6.47
CA GLY A 162 -1.56 -31.56 7.52
C GLY A 162 -3.06 -31.65 7.84
N MET A 163 -3.89 -30.79 7.24
CA MET A 163 -5.34 -30.77 7.51
C MET A 163 -6.06 -31.85 6.70
N SER A 164 -7.10 -32.46 7.29
CA SER A 164 -7.98 -33.36 6.56
C SER A 164 -8.93 -32.58 5.64
N MET A 165 -9.48 -33.24 4.62
CA MET A 165 -10.54 -32.66 3.78
C MET A 165 -11.74 -32.19 4.61
N GLY A 166 -12.10 -32.93 5.67
CA GLY A 166 -13.19 -32.55 6.58
C GLY A 166 -12.91 -31.26 7.33
N ASP A 167 -11.68 -31.09 7.85
CA ASP A 167 -11.27 -29.88 8.57
C ASP A 167 -11.26 -28.66 7.64
N LEU A 168 -10.80 -28.83 6.39
CA LEU A 168 -10.83 -27.77 5.39
C LEU A 168 -12.26 -27.35 5.05
N LEU A 169 -13.16 -28.32 4.83
CA LEU A 169 -14.58 -28.04 4.54
C LEU A 169 -15.31 -27.35 5.70
N GLU A 170 -14.91 -27.61 6.94
CA GLU A 170 -15.42 -26.88 8.11
C GLU A 170 -14.85 -25.47 8.16
N LYS A 171 -13.53 -25.32 7.95
CA LYS A 171 -12.83 -24.04 8.02
C LYS A 171 -13.36 -23.01 7.02
N ILE A 172 -13.55 -23.41 5.76
CA ILE A 172 -13.99 -22.49 4.68
C ILE A 172 -15.43 -21.98 4.84
N LYS A 173 -16.21 -22.52 5.79
CA LYS A 173 -17.54 -21.97 6.12
C LYS A 173 -17.43 -20.55 6.68
N THR A 174 -16.36 -20.27 7.41
CA THR A 174 -16.08 -18.94 7.94
C THR A 174 -15.23 -18.18 6.94
N PRO A 175 -15.77 -17.11 6.31
CA PRO A 175 -14.98 -16.36 5.36
C PRO A 175 -13.86 -15.58 6.05
N THR A 176 -12.66 -15.72 5.51
CA THR A 176 -11.44 -15.00 5.90
C THR A 176 -10.73 -14.52 4.63
N ASP A 177 -9.70 -13.72 4.79
CA ASP A 177 -8.81 -13.30 3.71
C ASP A 177 -8.06 -14.47 3.02
N TYR A 178 -7.88 -15.61 3.70
CA TYR A 178 -7.24 -16.81 3.13
C TYR A 178 -8.22 -17.82 2.53
N ARG A 179 -9.53 -17.59 2.61
CA ARG A 179 -10.54 -18.58 2.20
C ARG A 179 -10.37 -19.08 0.76
N LEU A 180 -9.92 -18.22 -0.16
CA LEU A 180 -9.65 -18.63 -1.55
C LEU A 180 -8.57 -19.74 -1.61
N PHE A 181 -7.46 -19.55 -0.91
CA PHE A 181 -6.36 -20.50 -0.85
C PHE A 181 -6.74 -21.78 -0.08
N GLU A 182 -7.61 -21.67 0.93
CA GLU A 182 -8.15 -22.83 1.64
C GLU A 182 -9.12 -23.65 0.78
N ILE A 183 -9.85 -22.99 -0.13
CA ILE A 183 -10.66 -23.66 -1.14
C ILE A 183 -9.76 -24.43 -2.13
N PHE A 184 -8.67 -23.81 -2.60
CA PHE A 184 -7.68 -24.51 -3.43
C PHE A 184 -7.11 -25.75 -2.72
N ALA A 185 -6.74 -25.63 -1.45
CA ALA A 185 -6.30 -26.76 -0.64
C ALA A 185 -7.37 -27.86 -0.52
N ALA A 186 -8.64 -27.50 -0.31
CA ALA A 186 -9.74 -28.46 -0.23
C ALA A 186 -9.94 -29.23 -1.54
N ILE A 187 -9.91 -28.54 -2.69
CA ILE A 187 -9.98 -29.16 -4.02
C ILE A 187 -8.78 -30.08 -4.22
N GLY A 188 -7.57 -29.65 -3.85
CA GLY A 188 -6.35 -30.45 -3.94
C GLY A 188 -6.40 -31.75 -3.11
N LYS A 189 -7.16 -31.75 -2.00
CA LYS A 189 -7.44 -32.94 -1.18
C LYS A 189 -8.62 -33.78 -1.68
N GLY A 190 -9.22 -33.44 -2.81
CA GLY A 190 -10.30 -34.19 -3.45
C GLY A 190 -11.73 -33.79 -3.04
N ALA A 191 -11.92 -32.62 -2.41
CA ALA A 191 -13.26 -32.12 -2.13
C ALA A 191 -14.00 -31.81 -3.44
N THR A 192 -15.27 -32.23 -3.54
CA THR A 192 -16.10 -31.87 -4.69
C THR A 192 -16.58 -30.43 -4.60
N ILE A 193 -16.78 -29.78 -5.75
CA ILE A 193 -17.32 -28.42 -5.79
C ILE A 193 -18.71 -28.31 -5.11
N GLN A 194 -19.49 -29.39 -5.04
CA GLN A 194 -20.76 -29.42 -4.29
C GLN A 194 -20.55 -29.44 -2.77
N GLN A 195 -19.50 -30.10 -2.27
CA GLN A 195 -19.13 -30.01 -0.86
C GLN A 195 -18.71 -28.58 -0.50
N ILE A 196 -17.89 -27.96 -1.35
CA ILE A 196 -17.42 -26.58 -1.15
C ILE A 196 -18.56 -25.58 -1.25
N ASN A 197 -19.47 -25.72 -2.24
CA ASN A 197 -20.66 -24.89 -2.36
C ASN A 197 -21.53 -24.96 -1.10
N ARG A 198 -21.77 -26.16 -0.55
CA ARG A 198 -22.52 -26.29 0.71
C ARG A 198 -21.86 -25.56 1.87
N SER A 199 -20.53 -25.57 1.95
CA SER A 199 -19.81 -24.85 3.00
C SER A 199 -19.77 -23.33 2.79
N THR A 200 -19.65 -22.87 1.54
CA THR A 200 -19.27 -21.47 1.23
C THR A 200 -20.38 -20.62 0.62
N GLN A 201 -21.40 -21.27 0.06
CA GLN A 201 -22.43 -20.70 -0.81
C GLN A 201 -21.89 -20.02 -2.09
N ILE A 202 -20.61 -20.21 -2.42
CA ILE A 202 -20.05 -19.74 -3.72
C ILE A 202 -20.69 -20.56 -4.84
N ASP A 203 -21.14 -19.88 -5.89
CA ASP A 203 -21.78 -20.51 -7.04
C ASP A 203 -20.89 -21.61 -7.67
N LEU A 204 -21.53 -22.73 -8.03
CA LEU A 204 -20.85 -23.89 -8.63
C LEU A 204 -20.10 -23.54 -9.91
N TYR A 205 -20.56 -22.53 -10.65
CA TYR A 205 -19.87 -22.01 -11.82
C TYR A 205 -18.46 -21.53 -11.46
N PHE A 206 -18.31 -20.66 -10.47
CA PHE A 206 -16.99 -20.17 -10.06
C PHE A 206 -16.14 -21.28 -9.43
N LEU A 207 -16.75 -22.16 -8.62
CA LEU A 207 -16.02 -23.29 -8.05
C LEU A 207 -15.48 -24.25 -9.11
N SER A 208 -16.19 -24.43 -10.23
CA SER A 208 -15.69 -25.22 -11.37
C SER A 208 -14.44 -24.59 -12.02
N LYS A 209 -14.32 -23.26 -11.99
CA LYS A 209 -13.13 -22.53 -12.48
C LYS A 209 -11.95 -22.71 -11.54
N LEU A 210 -12.18 -22.66 -10.23
CA LEU A 210 -11.15 -23.00 -9.24
C LEU A 210 -10.68 -24.46 -9.38
N GLU A 211 -11.61 -25.37 -9.68
CA GLU A 211 -11.30 -26.77 -9.93
C GLU A 211 -10.41 -26.96 -11.17
N ASN A 212 -10.62 -26.19 -12.23
CA ASN A 212 -9.76 -26.21 -13.43
C ASN A 212 -8.30 -25.85 -13.11
N ILE A 213 -8.09 -24.83 -12.27
CA ILE A 213 -6.75 -24.38 -11.85
C ILE A 213 -6.02 -25.52 -11.12
N ILE A 214 -6.68 -26.13 -10.14
CA ILE A 214 -6.07 -27.21 -9.35
C ILE A 214 -5.88 -28.49 -10.17
N LYS A 215 -6.78 -28.80 -11.09
CA LYS A 215 -6.59 -29.90 -12.06
C LYS A 215 -5.38 -29.67 -12.95
N MET A 216 -5.15 -28.43 -13.40
CA MET A 216 -3.94 -28.09 -14.16
C MET A 216 -2.69 -28.28 -13.30
N GLN A 217 -2.70 -27.81 -12.05
CA GLN A 217 -1.59 -27.98 -11.10
C GLN A 217 -1.23 -29.47 -10.90
N GLN A 218 -2.25 -30.32 -10.68
CA GLN A 218 -2.09 -31.77 -10.54
C GLN A 218 -1.56 -32.41 -11.83
N GLN A 219 -2.13 -32.05 -12.99
CA GLN A 219 -1.68 -32.56 -14.29
C GLN A 219 -0.21 -32.24 -14.53
N MET A 220 0.22 -30.99 -14.25
CA MET A 220 1.62 -30.61 -14.37
C MET A 220 2.47 -31.46 -13.40
N THR A 221 2.12 -31.48 -12.12
CA THR A 221 2.91 -32.21 -11.10
C THR A 221 3.16 -33.68 -11.47
N ASP A 222 2.18 -34.38 -12.05
CA ASP A 222 2.28 -35.79 -12.44
C ASP A 222 2.80 -36.00 -13.88
N GLY A 223 2.84 -34.93 -14.69
CA GLY A 223 3.08 -34.94 -16.14
C GLY A 223 4.53 -34.70 -16.57
N LEU A 224 4.75 -34.69 -17.88
CA LEU A 224 6.06 -34.40 -18.50
C LEU A 224 6.04 -33.00 -19.12
N LEU A 225 6.70 -32.03 -18.48
CA LEU A 225 6.74 -30.63 -18.94
C LEU A 225 6.97 -30.53 -20.46
N SER A 226 5.90 -30.16 -21.16
CA SER A 226 5.83 -30.05 -22.63
C SER A 226 5.30 -28.67 -23.05
N ALA A 227 5.51 -28.31 -24.31
CA ALA A 227 5.09 -27.01 -24.84
C ALA A 227 3.56 -26.82 -24.75
N ASP A 228 2.80 -27.85 -25.11
CA ASP A 228 1.33 -27.87 -25.00
C ASP A 228 0.85 -27.74 -23.54
N GLU A 229 1.53 -28.37 -22.57
CA GLU A 229 1.18 -28.23 -21.16
C GLU A 229 1.49 -26.85 -20.60
N VAL A 230 2.64 -26.27 -20.96
CA VAL A 230 2.97 -24.88 -20.61
C VAL A 230 1.91 -23.95 -21.19
N LEU A 231 1.59 -24.07 -22.49
CA LEU A 231 0.56 -23.25 -23.13
C LEU A 231 -0.81 -23.36 -22.44
N LYS A 232 -1.23 -24.56 -22.06
CA LYS A 232 -2.48 -24.77 -21.30
C LYS A 232 -2.44 -24.07 -19.96
N ALA A 233 -1.32 -24.15 -19.23
CA ALA A 233 -1.15 -23.46 -17.97
C ALA A 233 -1.18 -21.93 -18.15
N ARG A 234 -0.51 -21.39 -19.19
CA ARG A 234 -0.52 -19.96 -19.52
C ARG A 234 -1.92 -19.43 -19.77
N LYS A 235 -2.76 -20.18 -20.50
CA LYS A 235 -4.17 -19.82 -20.77
C LYS A 235 -5.04 -19.72 -19.51
N LEU A 236 -4.62 -20.39 -18.44
CA LEU A 236 -5.27 -20.30 -17.13
C LEU A 236 -4.63 -19.22 -16.24
N GLY A 237 -3.57 -18.56 -16.69
CA GLY A 237 -2.88 -17.47 -15.97
C GLY A 237 -1.67 -17.89 -15.15
N PHE A 238 -1.12 -19.11 -15.31
CA PHE A 238 0.10 -19.52 -14.60
C PHE A 238 1.32 -18.74 -15.09
N ASN A 239 2.06 -18.12 -14.17
CA ASN A 239 3.33 -17.43 -14.47
C ASN A 239 4.54 -18.38 -14.35
N ASN A 240 5.77 -17.88 -14.59
CA ASN A 240 6.95 -18.75 -14.53
C ASN A 240 7.18 -19.29 -13.12
N ALA A 241 7.02 -18.44 -12.10
CA ALA A 241 7.19 -18.86 -10.70
C ALA A 241 6.30 -20.06 -10.35
N MET A 242 5.01 -20.00 -10.72
CA MET A 242 4.05 -21.08 -10.49
C MET A 242 4.46 -22.37 -11.22
N ILE A 243 4.86 -22.29 -12.49
CA ILE A 243 5.29 -23.47 -13.27
C ILE A 243 6.59 -24.06 -12.70
N LYS A 244 7.55 -23.20 -12.33
CA LYS A 244 8.83 -23.60 -11.73
C LYS A 244 8.64 -24.27 -10.38
N ALA A 245 7.68 -23.84 -9.57
CA ALA A 245 7.35 -24.48 -8.30
C ALA A 245 6.83 -25.93 -8.48
N LEU A 246 6.19 -26.23 -9.60
CA LEU A 246 5.64 -27.57 -9.89
C LEU A 246 6.64 -28.53 -10.55
N HIS A 247 7.53 -28.02 -11.41
CA HIS A 247 8.40 -28.85 -12.25
C HIS A 247 9.91 -28.62 -12.09
N HIS A 248 10.33 -27.67 -11.25
CA HIS A 248 11.73 -27.21 -11.15
C HIS A 248 12.34 -26.85 -12.52
N ALA A 249 11.52 -26.29 -13.41
CA ALA A 249 11.97 -25.82 -14.72
C ALA A 249 12.92 -24.61 -14.59
N THR A 250 13.79 -24.42 -15.57
CA THR A 250 14.58 -23.19 -15.71
C THR A 250 13.88 -22.19 -16.63
N ASP A 251 14.21 -20.90 -16.50
CA ASP A 251 13.63 -19.86 -17.37
C ASP A 251 13.97 -20.13 -18.86
N ASP A 252 15.21 -20.55 -19.16
CA ASP A 252 15.63 -20.99 -20.50
C ASP A 252 14.79 -22.14 -21.06
N GLN A 253 14.33 -23.06 -20.21
CA GLN A 253 13.48 -24.16 -20.65
C GLN A 253 12.09 -23.63 -21.00
N LEU A 254 11.49 -22.78 -20.15
CA LEU A 254 10.18 -22.21 -20.40
C LEU A 254 10.15 -21.37 -21.67
N VAL A 255 11.16 -20.51 -21.89
CA VAL A 255 11.27 -19.71 -23.12
C VAL A 255 11.31 -20.58 -24.38
N LYS A 256 12.06 -21.70 -24.33
CA LYS A 256 12.13 -22.63 -25.47
C LYS A 256 10.80 -23.33 -25.72
N LEU A 257 10.09 -23.71 -24.65
CA LEU A 257 8.77 -24.36 -24.77
C LEU A 257 7.72 -23.39 -25.29
N ASP A 258 7.68 -22.15 -24.76
CA ASP A 258 6.77 -21.10 -25.22
C ASP A 258 7.00 -20.76 -26.71
N ALA A 259 8.25 -20.88 -27.20
CA ALA A 259 8.60 -20.65 -28.61
C ALA A 259 8.23 -21.80 -29.56
N MET A 260 7.84 -22.98 -29.05
CA MET A 260 7.44 -24.13 -29.87
C MET A 260 5.96 -24.11 -30.28
N GLU A 261 5.16 -23.26 -29.65
CA GLU A 261 3.72 -23.13 -29.88
C GLU A 261 3.42 -21.93 -30.79
N ASP A 262 2.28 -21.96 -31.49
CA ASP A 262 1.85 -20.85 -32.34
C ASP A 262 1.23 -19.68 -31.53
N GLN A 263 0.75 -19.98 -30.32
CA GLN A 263 0.13 -19.03 -29.41
C GLN A 263 1.13 -18.56 -28.37
N HIS A 264 1.16 -17.25 -28.15
CA HIS A 264 2.09 -16.62 -27.23
C HIS A 264 1.37 -15.64 -26.32
N LEU A 265 2.09 -15.13 -25.32
CA LEU A 265 1.61 -13.98 -24.56
C LEU A 265 1.55 -12.76 -25.49
N VAL A 266 0.37 -12.17 -25.61
CA VAL A 266 0.07 -10.98 -26.42
C VAL A 266 -0.63 -9.94 -25.55
N TYR A 267 -0.65 -8.69 -25.99
CA TYR A 267 -1.37 -7.62 -25.30
C TYR A 267 -2.61 -7.22 -26.09
N LYS A 268 -3.74 -7.18 -25.40
CA LYS A 268 -5.06 -6.81 -25.92
C LYS A 268 -5.50 -5.48 -25.33
N MET A 269 -6.26 -4.71 -26.10
CA MET A 269 -6.71 -3.37 -25.74
C MET A 269 -8.04 -3.41 -24.98
N VAL A 270 -8.20 -2.47 -24.04
CA VAL A 270 -9.50 -2.15 -23.44
C VAL A 270 -10.17 -1.05 -24.27
N ASP A 271 -11.32 -1.35 -24.87
CA ASP A 271 -11.94 -0.50 -25.90
C ASP A 271 -13.41 -0.10 -25.65
N THR A 272 -14.02 -0.52 -24.54
CA THR A 272 -15.46 -0.35 -24.19
C THR A 272 -16.48 -1.07 -25.07
N CYS A 273 -16.09 -1.68 -26.19
CA CYS A 273 -17.01 -2.10 -27.25
C CYS A 273 -16.73 -3.48 -27.83
N ALA A 274 -15.84 -4.27 -27.23
CA ALA A 274 -15.54 -5.64 -27.65
C ALA A 274 -15.17 -5.71 -29.15
N ALA A 275 -14.25 -4.84 -29.56
CA ALA A 275 -13.74 -4.67 -30.92
C ALA A 275 -14.79 -4.28 -31.99
N GLU A 276 -15.99 -3.83 -31.61
CA GLU A 276 -16.99 -3.33 -32.57
C GLU A 276 -16.49 -2.05 -33.28
N PHE A 277 -15.74 -1.21 -32.58
CA PHE A 277 -15.18 0.04 -33.09
C PHE A 277 -13.66 0.09 -32.89
N GLU A 278 -12.95 0.74 -33.81
CA GLU A 278 -11.53 1.03 -33.64
C GLU A 278 -11.33 1.96 -32.44
N SER A 279 -10.52 1.53 -31.48
CA SER A 279 -10.13 2.31 -30.30
C SER A 279 -8.65 2.70 -30.44
N THR A 280 -8.35 3.93 -30.04
CA THR A 280 -6.96 4.41 -29.91
C THR A 280 -6.55 4.52 -28.44
N THR A 281 -7.29 3.86 -27.55
CA THR A 281 -7.05 3.95 -26.10
C THR A 281 -5.79 3.19 -25.74
N PRO A 282 -4.80 3.82 -25.10
CA PRO A 282 -3.53 3.19 -24.88
C PRO A 282 -3.53 2.33 -23.60
N TYR A 283 -4.54 1.47 -23.45
CA TYR A 283 -4.81 0.69 -22.25
C TYR A 283 -4.84 -0.80 -22.59
N TYR A 284 -3.87 -1.55 -22.05
CA TYR A 284 -3.59 -2.92 -22.43
C TYR A 284 -3.53 -3.88 -21.24
N TYR A 285 -3.82 -5.15 -21.52
CA TYR A 285 -3.60 -6.29 -20.62
C TYR A 285 -3.04 -7.48 -21.40
N SER A 286 -2.29 -8.34 -20.73
CA SER A 286 -1.71 -9.56 -21.31
C SER A 286 -2.71 -10.71 -21.33
N THR A 287 -2.68 -11.51 -22.40
CA THR A 287 -3.36 -12.81 -22.49
C THR A 287 -2.66 -13.72 -23.49
N VAL A 288 -3.01 -15.01 -23.52
CA VAL A 288 -2.50 -15.94 -24.54
C VAL A 288 -3.31 -15.83 -25.83
N GLY A 289 -2.64 -15.54 -26.94
CA GLY A 289 -3.28 -15.41 -28.24
C GLY A 289 -2.30 -15.39 -29.40
N ASN A 290 -2.82 -15.06 -30.59
CA ASN A 290 -2.04 -15.01 -31.83
C ASN A 290 -1.73 -13.58 -32.29
N GLU A 291 -2.49 -12.59 -31.81
CA GLU A 291 -2.41 -11.21 -32.26
C GLU A 291 -2.11 -10.30 -31.08
N ASN A 292 -0.99 -9.57 -31.20
CA ASN A 292 -0.60 -8.53 -30.26
C ASN A 292 -1.05 -7.15 -30.80
N GLU A 293 -1.92 -6.49 -30.06
CA GLU A 293 -2.46 -5.18 -30.40
C GLU A 293 -1.57 -4.05 -29.90
N SER A 294 -0.75 -4.30 -28.88
CA SER A 294 0.25 -3.33 -28.46
C SER A 294 1.47 -3.35 -29.38
N LYS A 295 1.82 -2.18 -29.89
CA LYS A 295 3.02 -1.95 -30.71
C LYS A 295 4.02 -1.09 -29.95
N PRO A 296 5.33 -1.34 -30.07
CA PRO A 296 6.35 -0.56 -29.37
C PRO A 296 6.18 0.94 -29.62
N LEU A 297 6.16 1.73 -28.55
CA LEU A 297 5.89 3.17 -28.65
C LEU A 297 7.13 3.94 -29.14
N GLY A 298 8.33 3.42 -28.84
CA GLY A 298 9.61 4.05 -29.17
C GLY A 298 9.89 5.30 -28.34
N ASN A 299 11.18 5.63 -28.12
CA ASN A 299 11.60 6.75 -27.29
C ASN A 299 10.85 6.84 -25.94
N SER A 300 10.64 5.69 -25.32
CA SER A 300 9.73 5.52 -24.18
C SER A 300 10.47 5.22 -22.89
N ILE A 301 9.93 5.70 -21.79
CA ILE A 301 10.39 5.44 -20.43
C ILE A 301 9.27 4.76 -19.67
N VAL A 302 9.59 3.65 -19.01
CA VAL A 302 8.63 2.93 -18.15
C VAL A 302 8.70 3.47 -16.74
N VAL A 303 7.55 3.69 -16.11
CA VAL A 303 7.41 3.96 -14.68
C VAL A 303 6.61 2.82 -14.06
N ILE A 304 7.22 2.11 -13.10
CA ILE A 304 6.54 1.04 -12.38
C ILE A 304 5.72 1.66 -11.24
N GLY A 305 4.43 1.33 -11.19
CA GLY A 305 3.51 1.82 -10.16
C GLY A 305 3.68 1.09 -8.83
N ALA A 306 2.84 1.45 -7.85
CA ALA A 306 2.91 0.93 -6.49
C ALA A 306 2.07 -0.33 -6.23
N GLY A 307 1.31 -0.83 -7.19
CA GLY A 307 0.42 -1.95 -6.95
C GLY A 307 -0.71 -1.63 -5.96
N PRO A 308 -1.28 -2.63 -5.27
CA PRO A 308 -2.41 -2.39 -4.35
C PRO A 308 -2.03 -1.49 -3.19
N ILE A 309 -2.99 -0.63 -2.79
CA ILE A 309 -2.88 0.14 -1.56
C ILE A 309 -2.85 -0.83 -0.36
N ARG A 310 -1.89 -0.61 0.53
CA ARG A 310 -1.77 -1.27 1.84
C ARG A 310 -1.13 -0.30 2.83
N ILE A 311 -1.22 -0.61 4.12
CA ILE A 311 -0.57 0.21 5.16
C ILE A 311 0.94 0.27 4.88
N GLY A 312 1.48 1.49 4.83
CA GLY A 312 2.87 1.76 4.44
C GLY A 312 3.09 2.06 2.95
N GLN A 313 2.15 1.69 2.07
CA GLN A 313 2.19 1.88 0.63
C GLN A 313 0.83 2.37 0.11
N GLY A 314 0.61 3.68 0.23
CA GLY A 314 -0.67 4.33 -0.07
C GLY A 314 -0.67 5.14 -1.37
N VAL A 315 -1.58 6.13 -1.42
CA VAL A 315 -1.81 7.01 -2.57
C VAL A 315 -0.64 7.97 -2.82
N GLU A 316 0.26 8.13 -1.86
CA GLU A 316 1.41 9.02 -1.92
C GLU A 316 2.38 8.59 -3.03
N PHE A 317 2.54 7.28 -3.21
CA PHE A 317 3.33 6.70 -4.30
C PHE A 317 2.64 6.85 -5.66
N ASP A 318 1.30 6.71 -5.72
CA ASP A 318 0.54 6.98 -6.93
C ASP A 318 0.68 8.44 -7.38
N TYR A 319 0.64 9.38 -6.43
CA TYR A 319 0.92 10.79 -6.68
C TYR A 319 2.31 10.98 -7.32
N ALA A 320 3.34 10.36 -6.76
CA ALA A 320 4.70 10.43 -7.29
C ALA A 320 4.81 9.83 -8.71
N THR A 321 4.21 8.66 -8.95
CA THR A 321 4.13 8.03 -10.28
C THR A 321 3.46 8.94 -11.31
N VAL A 322 2.30 9.51 -11.00
CA VAL A 322 1.57 10.43 -11.90
C VAL A 322 2.40 11.68 -12.22
N HIS A 323 3.09 12.22 -11.23
CA HIS A 323 3.94 13.40 -11.42
C HIS A 323 5.19 13.06 -12.24
N SER A 324 5.77 11.88 -12.09
CA SER A 324 6.89 11.42 -12.91
C SER A 324 6.49 11.29 -14.39
N VAL A 325 5.33 10.70 -14.67
CA VAL A 325 4.78 10.55 -16.03
C VAL A 325 4.63 11.91 -16.71
N LYS A 326 4.06 12.90 -16.02
CA LYS A 326 3.94 14.27 -16.54
C LYS A 326 5.29 14.90 -16.88
N ALA A 327 6.32 14.64 -16.06
CA ALA A 327 7.66 15.17 -16.31
C ALA A 327 8.35 14.49 -17.51
N ILE A 328 8.18 13.17 -17.67
CA ILE A 328 8.65 12.40 -18.84
C ILE A 328 8.05 12.96 -20.12
N GLN A 329 6.72 13.14 -20.15
CA GLN A 329 6.01 13.70 -21.30
C GLN A 329 6.45 15.14 -21.60
N ALA A 330 6.60 15.97 -20.56
CA ALA A 330 7.09 17.34 -20.72
C ALA A 330 8.54 17.41 -21.25
N ALA A 331 9.35 16.37 -21.03
CA ALA A 331 10.68 16.24 -21.59
C ALA A 331 10.69 15.70 -23.05
N GLY A 332 9.53 15.35 -23.61
CA GLY A 332 9.40 14.88 -24.99
C GLY A 332 9.59 13.37 -25.17
N TYR A 333 9.60 12.61 -24.07
CA TYR A 333 9.59 11.15 -24.10
C TYR A 333 8.16 10.62 -23.99
N ASN A 334 7.96 9.40 -24.47
CA ASN A 334 6.71 8.69 -24.26
C ASN A 334 6.74 8.00 -22.88
N ALA A 335 5.71 8.19 -22.07
CA ALA A 335 5.60 7.58 -20.75
C ALA A 335 4.74 6.31 -20.80
N ILE A 336 5.27 5.21 -20.26
CA ILE A 336 4.57 3.93 -20.11
C ILE A 336 4.41 3.62 -18.62
N ILE A 337 3.19 3.29 -18.19
CA ILE A 337 2.91 2.86 -16.81
C ILE A 337 2.64 1.36 -16.78
N ILE A 338 3.18 0.68 -15.79
CA ILE A 338 2.81 -0.69 -15.42
C ILE A 338 2.26 -0.64 -13.98
N ASN A 339 0.97 -0.91 -13.79
CA ASN A 339 0.32 -0.90 -12.47
C ASN A 339 -0.97 -1.72 -12.47
N ASN A 340 -1.43 -2.21 -11.32
CA ASN A 340 -2.61 -3.10 -11.20
C ASN A 340 -3.67 -2.62 -10.19
N ASN A 341 -3.59 -1.38 -9.74
CA ASN A 341 -4.51 -0.84 -8.74
C ASN A 341 -5.65 -0.05 -9.38
N PRO A 342 -6.92 -0.51 -9.26
CA PRO A 342 -8.05 0.13 -9.92
C PRO A 342 -8.48 1.47 -9.29
N GLU A 343 -8.05 1.75 -8.06
CA GLU A 343 -8.44 2.97 -7.32
C GLU A 343 -7.59 4.19 -7.71
N THR A 344 -6.50 3.97 -8.44
CA THR A 344 -5.45 4.98 -8.64
C THR A 344 -5.62 5.85 -9.88
N VAL A 345 -4.98 7.01 -9.83
CA VAL A 345 -4.89 7.93 -10.97
C VAL A 345 -3.86 7.42 -11.98
N SER A 346 -2.76 6.78 -11.56
CA SER A 346 -1.78 6.21 -12.52
C SER A 346 -2.39 5.17 -13.47
N THR A 347 -3.45 4.46 -13.07
CA THR A 347 -4.18 3.54 -13.96
C THR A 347 -5.32 4.19 -14.73
N ASP A 348 -5.41 5.53 -14.77
CA ASP A 348 -6.26 6.24 -15.73
C ASP A 348 -5.51 6.35 -17.06
N PHE A 349 -6.05 5.76 -18.12
CA PHE A 349 -5.44 5.71 -19.44
C PHE A 349 -5.17 7.09 -20.07
N SER A 350 -5.72 8.17 -19.51
CA SER A 350 -5.43 9.54 -19.93
C SER A 350 -4.18 10.16 -19.29
N ILE A 351 -3.51 9.45 -18.38
CA ILE A 351 -2.31 9.94 -17.68
C ILE A 351 -1.03 9.64 -18.44
N SER A 352 -0.89 8.44 -19.01
CA SER A 352 0.31 8.02 -19.75
C SER A 352 0.02 7.82 -21.23
N ASP A 353 1.10 7.80 -22.03
CA ASP A 353 1.00 7.46 -23.46
C ASP A 353 0.74 5.96 -23.67
N LYS A 354 1.05 5.14 -22.65
CA LYS A 354 0.61 3.74 -22.56
C LYS A 354 0.43 3.27 -21.12
N LEU A 355 -0.60 2.49 -20.89
CA LEU A 355 -0.91 1.83 -19.63
C LEU A 355 -1.00 0.31 -19.84
N TYR A 356 -0.19 -0.42 -19.10
CA TYR A 356 -0.30 -1.87 -18.93
C TYR A 356 -0.87 -2.18 -17.55
N PHE A 357 -2.05 -2.79 -17.54
CA PHE A 357 -2.73 -3.17 -16.30
C PHE A 357 -2.38 -4.60 -15.92
N GLU A 358 -1.15 -4.77 -15.44
CA GLU A 358 -0.49 -6.07 -15.25
C GLU A 358 0.06 -6.26 -13.84
N PRO A 359 0.20 -7.53 -13.37
CA PRO A 359 0.89 -7.84 -12.13
C PRO A 359 2.32 -7.26 -12.12
N LEU A 360 2.77 -6.78 -10.96
CA LEU A 360 4.12 -6.22 -10.77
C LEU A 360 5.13 -7.31 -10.42
N THR A 361 5.19 -8.35 -11.26
CA THR A 361 6.15 -9.44 -11.14
C THR A 361 7.25 -9.27 -12.17
N ILE A 362 8.44 -9.84 -11.91
CA ILE A 362 9.57 -9.75 -12.84
C ILE A 362 9.20 -10.28 -14.25
N ASP A 363 8.45 -11.39 -14.32
CA ASP A 363 7.99 -11.97 -15.58
C ASP A 363 7.11 -10.99 -16.37
N SER A 364 6.08 -10.44 -15.72
CA SER A 364 5.12 -9.53 -16.34
C SER A 364 5.78 -8.25 -16.81
N VAL A 365 6.66 -7.67 -15.98
CA VAL A 365 7.39 -6.44 -16.32
C VAL A 365 8.38 -6.70 -17.45
N MET A 366 9.14 -7.80 -17.42
CA MET A 366 10.08 -8.13 -18.50
C MET A 366 9.39 -8.41 -19.83
N ASN A 367 8.20 -9.03 -19.83
CA ASN A 367 7.43 -9.22 -21.07
C ASN A 367 7.08 -7.87 -21.73
N ILE A 368 6.71 -6.86 -20.92
CA ILE A 368 6.41 -5.51 -21.41
C ILE A 368 7.70 -4.82 -21.90
N ILE A 369 8.79 -4.90 -21.13
CA ILE A 369 10.08 -4.30 -21.52
C ILE A 369 10.61 -4.92 -22.81
N ASN A 370 10.51 -6.24 -22.96
CA ASN A 370 10.93 -6.96 -24.16
C ASN A 370 10.13 -6.52 -25.40
N LEU A 371 8.84 -6.23 -25.23
CA LEU A 371 8.02 -5.67 -26.30
C LEU A 371 8.39 -4.21 -26.58
N GLU A 372 8.36 -3.35 -25.56
CA GLU A 372 8.46 -1.90 -25.72
C GLU A 372 9.87 -1.40 -26.03
N GLN A 373 10.91 -2.14 -25.61
CA GLN A 373 12.31 -1.74 -25.68
C GLN A 373 12.53 -0.29 -25.18
N PRO A 374 12.11 0.04 -23.93
CA PRO A 374 12.22 1.39 -23.41
C PRO A 374 13.69 1.80 -23.25
N ILE A 375 13.94 3.11 -23.33
CA ILE A 375 15.29 3.66 -23.12
C ILE A 375 15.75 3.55 -21.66
N GLY A 376 14.79 3.44 -20.74
CA GLY A 376 15.03 3.27 -19.32
C GLY A 376 13.76 3.02 -18.52
N VAL A 377 13.95 2.58 -17.28
CA VAL A 377 12.88 2.25 -16.32
C VAL A 377 13.11 3.01 -15.02
N ILE A 378 12.07 3.66 -14.51
CA ILE A 378 12.08 4.36 -13.22
C ILE A 378 11.31 3.53 -12.19
N VAL A 379 11.99 3.21 -11.08
CA VAL A 379 11.46 2.42 -9.95
C VAL A 379 11.26 3.23 -8.68
N GLU A 380 11.88 4.41 -8.56
CA GLU A 380 11.91 5.23 -7.33
C GLU A 380 10.55 5.75 -6.86
N PHE A 381 9.51 5.71 -7.70
CA PHE A 381 8.20 6.29 -7.38
C PHE A 381 7.12 5.24 -7.05
N GLY A 382 7.37 3.96 -7.29
CA GLY A 382 6.41 2.87 -7.07
C GLY A 382 6.47 2.21 -5.69
N GLY A 383 7.11 2.85 -4.71
CA GLY A 383 7.28 2.26 -3.37
C GLY A 383 8.11 0.97 -3.38
N GLN A 384 7.92 0.11 -2.38
CA GLN A 384 8.76 -1.07 -2.21
C GLN A 384 8.55 -2.12 -3.30
N THR A 385 7.31 -2.26 -3.80
CA THR A 385 6.99 -3.22 -4.87
C THR A 385 7.84 -2.94 -6.12
N ALA A 386 8.03 -1.67 -6.51
CA ALA A 386 8.89 -1.32 -7.64
C ALA A 386 10.39 -1.49 -7.33
N ILE A 387 10.84 -1.10 -6.12
CA ILE A 387 12.24 -1.24 -5.71
C ILE A 387 12.69 -2.71 -5.71
N ASN A 388 11.84 -3.62 -5.23
CA ASN A 388 12.15 -5.06 -5.19
C ASN A 388 12.36 -5.68 -6.58
N LEU A 389 11.91 -5.03 -7.66
CA LEU A 389 12.13 -5.51 -9.02
C LEU A 389 13.49 -5.06 -9.60
N THR A 390 14.17 -4.09 -8.97
CA THR A 390 15.37 -3.43 -9.53
C THR A 390 16.49 -4.42 -9.83
N GLU A 391 16.80 -5.32 -8.89
CA GLU A 391 17.85 -6.33 -9.06
C GLU A 391 17.54 -7.24 -10.25
N GLY A 392 16.33 -7.83 -10.26
CA GLY A 392 15.89 -8.72 -11.32
C GLY A 392 15.90 -8.04 -12.69
N LEU A 393 15.46 -6.78 -12.77
CA LEU A 393 15.48 -6.01 -14.02
C LEU A 393 16.92 -5.74 -14.49
N THR A 394 17.81 -5.36 -13.58
CA THR A 394 19.21 -5.09 -13.89
C THR A 394 19.94 -6.35 -14.38
N GLN A 395 19.67 -7.50 -13.76
CA GLN A 395 20.20 -8.80 -14.20
C GLN A 395 19.77 -9.18 -15.63
N HIS A 396 18.60 -8.70 -16.07
CA HIS A 396 18.12 -8.87 -17.45
C HIS A 396 18.60 -7.77 -18.41
N GLY A 397 19.53 -6.90 -17.98
CA GLY A 397 20.12 -5.86 -18.81
C GLY A 397 19.25 -4.62 -18.99
N VAL A 398 18.21 -4.44 -18.16
CA VAL A 398 17.36 -3.25 -18.19
C VAL A 398 18.11 -2.05 -17.64
N SER A 399 18.05 -0.92 -18.34
CA SER A 399 18.62 0.34 -17.86
C SER A 399 17.69 0.96 -16.82
N ILE A 400 18.10 0.90 -15.55
CA ILE A 400 17.42 1.62 -14.48
C ILE A 400 17.86 3.09 -14.49
N PHE A 401 16.89 3.99 -14.51
CA PHE A 401 17.09 5.44 -14.47
C PHE A 401 16.93 5.95 -13.04
N GLY A 402 17.79 6.90 -12.66
CA GLY A 402 17.88 7.45 -11.31
C GLY A 402 19.03 6.83 -10.54
N THR A 403 18.84 6.66 -9.24
CA THR A 403 19.81 6.04 -8.33
C THR A 403 20.08 4.61 -8.78
N SER A 404 21.36 4.28 -8.98
CA SER A 404 21.77 2.96 -9.46
C SER A 404 21.42 1.84 -8.49
N LEU A 405 21.35 0.59 -8.98
CA LEU A 405 21.18 -0.59 -8.12
C LEU A 405 22.22 -0.62 -6.98
N HIS A 406 23.47 -0.27 -7.29
CA HIS A 406 24.52 -0.19 -6.26
C HIS A 406 24.20 0.84 -5.17
N GLY A 407 23.72 2.03 -5.54
CA GLY A 407 23.32 3.05 -4.57
C GLY A 407 22.09 2.64 -3.75
N ILE A 408 21.15 1.92 -4.38
CA ILE A 408 19.99 1.34 -3.69
C ILE A 408 20.45 0.29 -2.68
N GLU A 409 21.25 -0.69 -3.10
CA GLU A 409 21.82 -1.75 -2.24
C GLU A 409 22.65 -1.17 -1.09
N GLN A 410 23.48 -0.14 -1.34
CA GLN A 410 24.26 0.53 -0.30
C GLN A 410 23.41 1.15 0.82
N THR A 411 22.12 1.40 0.58
CA THR A 411 21.21 2.02 1.54
C THR A 411 20.17 1.07 2.10
N GLU A 412 19.74 0.05 1.34
CA GLU A 412 18.78 -0.96 1.81
C GLU A 412 19.48 -2.15 2.49
N ASP A 413 20.71 -2.51 2.10
CA ASP A 413 21.49 -3.53 2.80
C ASP A 413 22.10 -2.95 4.07
N ARG A 414 21.82 -3.60 5.21
CA ARG A 414 22.23 -3.09 6.53
C ARG A 414 23.75 -3.00 6.66
N HIS A 415 24.49 -4.02 6.23
CA HIS A 415 25.94 -4.05 6.42
C HIS A 415 26.61 -2.99 5.56
N GLN A 416 26.20 -2.88 4.29
CA GLN A 416 26.72 -1.84 3.40
C GLN A 416 26.38 -0.43 3.91
N PHE A 417 25.17 -0.26 4.44
CA PHE A 417 24.74 1.02 4.99
C PHE A 417 25.51 1.39 6.26
N GLU A 418 25.72 0.45 7.17
CA GLU A 418 26.51 0.66 8.39
C GLU A 418 27.97 1.00 8.07
N ASP A 419 28.59 0.25 7.15
CA ASP A 419 29.94 0.54 6.66
C ASP A 419 30.03 1.96 6.08
N LEU A 420 29.02 2.39 5.31
CA LEU A 420 28.92 3.75 4.78
C LEU A 420 28.87 4.79 5.90
N LEU A 421 28.05 4.58 6.94
CA LEU A 421 27.94 5.53 8.05
C LEU A 421 29.24 5.61 8.86
N ILE A 422 29.90 4.47 9.10
CA ILE A 422 31.20 4.39 9.77
C ILE A 422 32.27 5.15 8.97
N ASP A 423 32.41 4.85 7.67
CA ASP A 423 33.40 5.47 6.78
C ASP A 423 33.21 6.98 6.69
N GLN A 424 31.95 7.43 6.72
CA GLN A 424 31.61 8.85 6.68
C GLN A 424 31.63 9.51 8.06
N ASN A 425 31.95 8.78 9.14
CA ASN A 425 31.92 9.27 10.52
C ASN A 425 30.57 9.93 10.86
N ILE A 426 29.48 9.24 10.52
CA ILE A 426 28.10 9.62 10.79
C ILE A 426 27.60 8.77 11.96
N ALA A 427 27.04 9.43 12.98
CA ALA A 427 26.47 8.74 14.13
C ALA A 427 25.24 7.91 13.71
N HIS A 428 25.15 6.69 14.23
CA HIS A 428 24.08 5.74 13.98
C HIS A 428 23.89 4.84 15.21
N PRO A 429 22.70 4.26 15.42
CA PRO A 429 22.49 3.29 16.48
C PRO A 429 23.41 2.07 16.29
N GLN A 430 24.11 1.66 17.34
CA GLN A 430 24.91 0.44 17.30
C GLN A 430 23.98 -0.77 17.25
N GLY A 431 24.28 -1.74 16.40
CA GLY A 431 23.46 -2.95 16.28
C GLY A 431 24.22 -4.09 15.64
N ASP A 432 23.58 -5.25 15.60
CA ASP A 432 24.09 -6.42 14.87
C ASP A 432 22.90 -7.30 14.44
N THR A 433 23.14 -8.29 13.58
CA THR A 433 22.09 -9.12 12.96
C THR A 433 22.32 -10.59 13.23
N GLU A 434 21.30 -11.32 13.67
CA GLU A 434 21.43 -12.77 13.92
C GLU A 434 20.21 -13.57 13.49
N THR A 435 20.44 -14.86 13.22
CA THR A 435 19.40 -15.79 12.73
C THR A 435 18.90 -16.75 13.81
N ASN A 436 19.41 -16.66 15.04
CA ASN A 436 18.99 -17.52 16.13
C ASN A 436 18.89 -16.78 17.47
N ALA A 437 18.00 -17.29 18.33
CA ALA A 437 17.66 -16.62 19.58
C ALA A 437 18.84 -16.47 20.57
N PRO A 438 19.71 -17.47 20.78
CA PRO A 438 20.84 -17.32 21.70
C PRO A 438 21.82 -16.20 21.31
N GLU A 439 22.16 -16.09 20.04
CA GLU A 439 23.09 -15.06 19.54
C GLU A 439 22.42 -13.67 19.54
N ALA A 440 21.14 -13.60 19.18
CA ALA A 440 20.31 -12.41 19.33
C ALA A 440 20.29 -11.88 20.79
N MET A 441 20.04 -12.75 21.78
CA MET A 441 20.09 -12.33 23.19
C MET A 441 21.47 -11.85 23.62
N ALA A 442 22.55 -12.45 23.09
CA ALA A 442 23.91 -12.03 23.40
C ALA A 442 24.19 -10.61 22.89
N ILE A 443 23.68 -10.26 21.71
CA ILE A 443 23.76 -8.90 21.16
C ILE A 443 22.98 -7.92 22.03
N ALA A 444 21.72 -8.22 22.37
CA ALA A 444 20.90 -7.35 23.20
C ALA A 444 21.54 -7.07 24.56
N ASN A 445 22.11 -8.10 25.20
CA ASN A 445 22.83 -7.97 26.47
C ASN A 445 24.14 -7.17 26.35
N LYS A 446 24.80 -7.20 25.19
CA LYS A 446 25.99 -6.39 24.91
C LYS A 446 25.65 -4.92 24.69
N LEU A 447 24.56 -4.63 23.97
CA LEU A 447 24.08 -3.27 23.69
C LEU A 447 23.46 -2.63 24.95
N GLY A 448 22.78 -3.44 25.76
CA GLY A 448 22.00 -3.00 26.92
C GLY A 448 20.59 -2.60 26.54
N TYR A 449 19.63 -2.87 27.43
CA TYR A 449 18.22 -2.55 27.22
C TYR A 449 17.90 -1.08 27.54
N PRO A 450 16.89 -0.49 26.88
CA PRO A 450 16.06 -1.09 25.82
C PRO A 450 16.78 -1.23 24.47
N VAL A 451 16.31 -2.18 23.66
CA VAL A 451 16.78 -2.42 22.27
C VAL A 451 15.60 -2.40 21.30
N LEU A 452 15.85 -1.97 20.07
CA LEU A 452 14.91 -2.06 18.96
C LEU A 452 15.19 -3.33 18.18
N VAL A 453 14.19 -4.19 18.02
CA VAL A 453 14.28 -5.43 17.25
C VAL A 453 13.47 -5.33 15.98
N ARG A 454 14.02 -5.81 14.85
CA ARG A 454 13.34 -5.78 13.55
C ARG A 454 13.73 -6.94 12.62
N PRO A 455 12.81 -7.47 11.82
CA PRO A 455 13.16 -8.36 10.71
C PRO A 455 13.88 -7.58 9.59
N SER A 456 14.72 -8.26 8.81
CA SER A 456 15.35 -7.66 7.62
C SER A 456 14.36 -7.51 6.45
N PHE A 457 14.60 -6.56 5.54
CA PHE A 457 13.85 -6.35 4.28
C PHE A 457 12.33 -6.13 4.41
N VAL A 458 11.90 -5.35 5.41
CA VAL A 458 10.48 -5.07 5.67
C VAL A 458 10.09 -3.61 5.44
N LEU A 459 8.88 -3.39 4.91
CA LEU A 459 8.29 -2.05 4.76
C LEU A 459 7.40 -1.69 5.95
N GLY A 460 7.42 -0.41 6.35
CA GLY A 460 6.46 0.13 7.31
C GLY A 460 6.65 -0.43 8.72
N GLY A 461 7.90 -0.75 9.06
CA GLY A 461 8.31 -1.34 10.32
C GLY A 461 7.64 -2.67 10.67
N LYS A 462 7.31 -3.50 9.67
CA LYS A 462 6.59 -4.74 9.90
C LYS A 462 7.35 -5.66 10.87
N GLY A 463 6.69 -6.02 11.97
CA GLY A 463 7.29 -6.85 13.01
C GLY A 463 8.36 -6.15 13.84
N MET A 464 8.44 -4.82 13.87
CA MET A 464 9.38 -4.10 14.73
C MET A 464 8.84 -3.91 16.15
N ALA A 465 9.69 -4.03 17.15
CA ALA A 465 9.34 -3.82 18.56
C ALA A 465 10.48 -3.16 19.34
N VAL A 466 10.13 -2.36 20.35
CA VAL A 466 11.08 -1.94 21.39
C VAL A 466 10.95 -2.93 22.54
N VAL A 467 12.07 -3.44 23.01
CA VAL A 467 12.15 -4.50 24.01
C VAL A 467 12.98 -4.00 25.19
N HIS A 468 12.50 -4.22 26.41
CA HIS A 468 13.06 -3.65 27.63
C HIS A 468 13.82 -4.66 28.50
N ASN A 469 13.71 -5.97 28.23
CA ASN A 469 14.39 -7.02 28.99
C ASN A 469 14.47 -8.35 28.21
N ASP A 470 15.18 -9.32 28.78
CA ASP A 470 15.35 -10.67 28.21
C ASP A 470 14.01 -11.43 28.02
N ASP A 471 13.04 -11.22 28.91
CA ASP A 471 11.75 -11.94 28.85
C ASP A 471 10.94 -11.47 27.64
N GLU A 472 10.78 -10.14 27.49
CA GLU A 472 10.15 -9.53 26.31
C GLU A 472 10.88 -9.89 25.01
N LEU A 473 12.22 -9.97 25.04
CA LEU A 473 13.01 -10.36 23.86
C LEU A 473 12.70 -11.79 23.44
N ASN A 474 12.60 -12.72 24.39
CA ASN A 474 12.26 -14.11 24.10
C ASN A 474 10.84 -14.24 23.54
N GLU A 475 9.88 -13.50 24.09
CA GLU A 475 8.51 -13.47 23.59
C GLU A 475 8.43 -12.95 22.15
N TYR A 476 9.28 -11.99 21.78
CA TYR A 476 9.41 -11.50 20.41
C TYR A 476 10.11 -12.52 19.48
N LEU A 477 11.24 -13.10 19.89
CA LEU A 477 12.08 -13.92 19.03
C LEU A 477 11.41 -15.23 18.60
N ILE A 478 10.62 -15.86 19.47
CA ILE A 478 9.95 -17.14 19.19
C ILE A 478 9.03 -17.06 17.94
N PRO A 479 8.05 -16.14 17.87
CA PRO A 479 7.23 -15.98 16.68
C PRO A 479 8.01 -15.40 15.50
N ALA A 480 8.95 -14.47 15.73
CA ALA A 480 9.73 -13.85 14.67
C ALA A 480 10.56 -14.87 13.88
N LEU A 481 11.31 -15.74 14.58
CA LEU A 481 12.13 -16.78 13.95
C LEU A 481 11.30 -17.89 13.29
N LYS A 482 10.08 -18.15 13.78
CA LYS A 482 9.19 -19.14 13.18
C LYS A 482 8.57 -18.65 11.87
N ASN A 483 8.37 -17.34 11.77
CA ASN A 483 7.78 -16.70 10.59
C ASN A 483 8.83 -16.16 9.61
N SER A 484 10.11 -16.10 10.01
CA SER A 484 11.23 -15.77 9.10
C SER A 484 11.54 -16.96 8.20
N HIS A 485 11.82 -16.69 6.93
CA HIS A 485 12.26 -17.66 5.94
C HIS A 485 13.79 -17.81 5.92
N GLY A 486 14.43 -17.59 7.08
CA GLY A 486 15.88 -17.52 7.23
C GLY A 486 16.43 -16.09 7.16
N GLU A 487 15.57 -15.07 7.10
CA GLU A 487 16.03 -13.68 7.24
C GLU A 487 16.57 -13.42 8.65
N PRO A 488 17.69 -12.67 8.79
CA PRO A 488 18.23 -12.30 10.08
C PRO A 488 17.36 -11.26 10.79
N ILE A 489 17.37 -11.30 12.12
CA ILE A 489 16.76 -10.33 13.02
C ILE A 489 17.83 -9.31 13.40
N LEU A 490 17.56 -8.03 13.15
CA LEU A 490 18.37 -6.90 13.59
C LEU A 490 18.03 -6.55 15.03
N ILE A 491 19.07 -6.25 15.80
CA ILE A 491 18.97 -5.74 17.16
C ILE A 491 19.80 -4.48 17.24
N ASP A 492 19.12 -3.35 17.34
CA ASP A 492 19.70 -2.02 17.38
C ASP A 492 19.55 -1.43 18.79
N GLN A 493 20.52 -0.62 19.21
CA GLN A 493 20.41 0.18 20.42
C GLN A 493 19.22 1.14 20.29
N TYR A 494 18.33 1.17 21.28
CA TYR A 494 17.26 2.16 21.29
C TYR A 494 17.83 3.52 21.73
N ILE A 495 17.67 4.53 20.87
CA ILE A 495 18.10 5.91 21.15
C ILE A 495 16.86 6.76 21.41
N PRO A 496 16.59 7.18 22.66
CA PRO A 496 15.50 8.11 22.94
C PRO A 496 15.84 9.50 22.40
N GLY A 497 14.95 10.08 21.61
CA GLY A 497 15.12 11.42 21.05
C GLY A 497 13.98 11.82 20.14
N THR A 498 14.08 13.02 19.56
CA THR A 498 13.12 13.55 18.59
C THR A 498 13.39 12.93 17.23
N GLU A 499 12.40 12.26 16.65
CA GLU A 499 12.51 11.77 15.29
C GLU A 499 12.28 12.90 14.29
N CYS A 500 13.06 12.91 13.21
CA CYS A 500 12.83 13.82 12.10
C CYS A 500 13.22 13.16 10.78
N GLU A 501 12.65 13.65 9.69
CA GLU A 501 12.91 13.13 8.36
C GLU A 501 13.10 14.24 7.34
N VAL A 502 13.88 13.94 6.32
CA VAL A 502 14.11 14.83 5.17
C VAL A 502 13.94 14.03 3.89
N ASP A 503 13.24 14.62 2.94
CA ASP A 503 13.37 14.21 1.54
C ASP A 503 14.57 14.96 0.93
N ILE A 504 15.25 14.34 -0.02
CA ILE A 504 16.32 14.99 -0.78
C ILE A 504 16.08 14.82 -2.27
N LEU A 505 16.48 15.81 -3.05
CA LEU A 505 16.61 15.73 -4.50
C LEU A 505 18.08 15.87 -4.87
N SER A 506 18.56 15.03 -5.78
CA SER A 506 19.98 15.03 -6.18
C SER A 506 20.14 14.86 -7.68
N ASP A 507 21.14 15.51 -8.25
CA ASP A 507 21.56 15.39 -9.65
C ASP A 507 22.83 14.54 -9.82
N GLY A 508 23.22 13.82 -8.76
CA GLY A 508 24.45 13.03 -8.69
C GLY A 508 25.66 13.79 -8.17
N ASN A 509 25.61 15.12 -8.11
CA ASN A 509 26.73 15.97 -7.65
C ASN A 509 26.39 16.75 -6.37
N ASP A 510 25.19 17.34 -6.35
CA ASP A 510 24.71 18.19 -5.27
C ASP A 510 23.31 17.78 -4.81
N VAL A 511 22.97 18.19 -3.59
CA VAL A 511 21.73 17.81 -2.91
C VAL A 511 20.92 19.04 -2.57
N PHE A 512 19.62 19.00 -2.88
CA PHE A 512 18.60 19.95 -2.45
C PHE A 512 17.70 19.30 -1.39
N VAL A 513 17.43 20.01 -0.30
CA VAL A 513 16.53 19.59 0.78
C VAL A 513 15.32 20.52 0.81
N PRO A 514 14.09 20.06 0.49
CA PRO A 514 12.90 20.90 0.49
C PRO A 514 12.46 21.30 1.89
N GLY A 515 12.80 20.53 2.93
CA GLY A 515 12.47 20.84 4.31
C GLY A 515 12.86 19.71 5.26
N ILE A 516 12.82 20.01 6.55
CA ILE A 516 13.02 19.04 7.65
C ILE A 516 11.69 18.90 8.37
N MET A 517 11.16 17.69 8.43
CA MET A 517 9.92 17.40 9.16
C MET A 517 10.29 16.85 10.53
N GLU A 518 9.80 17.50 11.58
CA GLU A 518 9.97 17.05 12.97
C GLU A 518 8.74 16.26 13.39
N HIS A 519 8.92 15.09 14.00
CA HIS A 519 7.80 14.32 14.52
C HIS A 519 7.43 14.79 15.93
N LEU A 520 6.14 14.80 16.21
CA LEU A 520 5.62 15.14 17.54
C LEU A 520 5.90 14.01 18.53
N GLU A 521 5.67 12.78 18.10
CA GLU A 521 6.02 11.56 18.82
C GLU A 521 7.53 11.32 18.74
N GLY A 522 8.13 10.87 19.85
CA GLY A 522 9.55 10.53 19.91
C GLY A 522 9.90 9.22 19.19
N ALA A 523 11.21 8.93 19.15
CA ALA A 523 11.75 7.71 18.55
C ALA A 523 11.08 6.44 19.12
N GLY A 524 10.74 5.50 18.23
CA GLY A 524 10.01 4.28 18.59
C GLY A 524 8.54 4.28 18.19
N ILE A 525 8.04 5.39 17.66
CA ILE A 525 6.78 5.44 16.93
C ILE A 525 7.10 5.64 15.46
N HIS A 526 6.58 4.78 14.59
CA HIS A 526 6.90 4.79 13.17
C HIS A 526 6.50 6.12 12.52
N SER A 527 7.40 6.76 11.76
CA SER A 527 7.17 8.02 11.00
C SER A 527 5.80 8.15 10.29
N GLY A 528 5.31 7.06 9.70
CA GLY A 528 4.00 6.99 9.07
C GLY A 528 2.81 7.23 10.02
N ASP A 529 2.92 6.80 11.28
CA ASP A 529 1.94 6.96 12.36
C ASP A 529 2.23 8.17 13.26
N SER A 530 3.36 8.83 13.09
CA SER A 530 3.68 10.07 13.79
C SER A 530 2.98 11.27 13.13
N ILE A 531 2.63 12.25 13.95
CA ILE A 531 2.28 13.60 13.53
C ILE A 531 3.57 14.30 13.12
N ALA A 532 3.66 14.71 11.86
CA ALA A 532 4.82 15.42 11.34
C ALA A 532 4.55 16.93 11.26
N MET A 533 5.50 17.73 11.74
CA MET A 533 5.43 19.18 11.83
C MET A 533 6.45 19.82 10.91
N TYR A 534 6.02 20.83 10.16
CA TYR A 534 6.90 21.63 9.30
C TYR A 534 6.52 23.12 9.36
N PRO A 535 7.47 24.04 9.60
CA PRO A 535 8.88 23.81 9.93
C PRO A 535 9.07 23.06 11.26
N PRO A 536 10.30 22.59 11.57
CA PRO A 536 10.63 22.06 12.90
C PRO A 536 10.34 23.10 13.99
N GLN A 537 9.74 22.65 15.09
CA GLN A 537 9.25 23.47 16.21
C GLN A 537 10.25 23.52 17.36
N THR A 538 11.00 22.44 17.61
CA THR A 538 11.96 22.35 18.73
C THR A 538 13.42 22.28 18.28
N LEU A 539 13.68 21.84 17.04
CA LEU A 539 15.05 21.70 16.54
C LEU A 539 15.80 23.03 16.50
N THR A 540 16.99 23.05 17.10
CA THR A 540 17.91 24.19 17.06
C THR A 540 18.53 24.39 15.67
N ALA A 541 19.02 25.60 15.38
CA ALA A 541 19.69 25.89 14.12
C ALA A 541 20.87 24.94 13.84
N ASP A 542 21.70 24.68 14.85
CA ASP A 542 22.86 23.78 14.74
C ASP A 542 22.44 22.33 14.42
N GLN A 543 21.35 21.85 15.01
CA GLN A 543 20.80 20.53 14.69
C GLN A 543 20.29 20.47 13.25
N LYS A 544 19.56 21.49 12.78
CA LYS A 544 19.11 21.58 11.39
C LYS A 544 20.28 21.59 10.41
N GLU A 545 21.33 22.36 10.70
CA GLU A 545 22.54 22.40 9.88
C GLU A 545 23.24 21.04 9.84
N LYS A 546 23.35 20.34 10.98
CA LYS A 546 23.93 18.99 11.06
C LYS A 546 23.12 17.97 10.25
N ILE A 547 21.79 18.00 10.33
CA ILE A 547 20.89 17.15 9.53
C ILE A 547 21.14 17.37 8.03
N VAL A 548 21.12 18.63 7.56
CA VAL A 548 21.34 18.97 6.15
C VAL A 548 22.73 18.55 5.67
N ALA A 549 23.76 18.73 6.51
CA ALA A 549 25.11 18.32 6.19
C ALA A 549 25.23 16.79 6.06
N ILE A 550 24.63 16.03 6.97
CA ILE A 550 24.61 14.56 6.90
C ILE A 550 23.84 14.09 5.67
N ALA A 551 22.64 14.63 5.43
CA ALA A 551 21.82 14.28 4.27
C ALA A 551 22.55 14.54 2.94
N THR A 552 23.24 15.69 2.84
CA THR A 552 24.07 16.03 1.68
C THR A 552 25.23 15.06 1.51
N LYS A 553 25.87 14.66 2.61
CA LYS A 553 27.00 13.72 2.60
C LYS A 553 26.58 12.34 2.11
N ILE A 554 25.48 11.82 2.64
CA ILE A 554 24.89 10.54 2.22
C ILE A 554 24.52 10.57 0.74
N GLY A 555 23.73 11.57 0.31
CA GLY A 555 23.30 11.67 -1.09
C GLY A 555 24.45 11.73 -2.09
N LYS A 556 25.56 12.42 -1.73
CA LYS A 556 26.77 12.43 -2.56
C LYS A 556 27.51 11.10 -2.55
N GLN A 557 27.60 10.43 -1.40
CA GLN A 557 28.34 9.19 -1.24
C GLN A 557 27.72 8.03 -2.02
N VAL A 558 26.39 7.95 -2.06
CA VAL A 558 25.66 6.91 -2.81
C VAL A 558 25.40 7.31 -4.27
N HIS A 559 25.91 8.46 -4.70
CA HIS A 559 25.67 9.03 -6.02
C HIS A 559 24.17 9.10 -6.38
N ALA A 560 23.37 9.59 -5.43
CA ALA A 560 21.93 9.70 -5.56
C ALA A 560 21.55 10.53 -6.79
N VAL A 561 20.59 10.06 -7.58
CA VAL A 561 20.01 10.82 -8.70
C VAL A 561 18.51 10.65 -8.65
N GLY A 562 17.76 11.75 -8.59
CA GLY A 562 16.32 11.72 -8.36
C GLY A 562 16.00 12.04 -6.92
N MET A 563 15.40 11.11 -6.19
CA MET A 563 14.89 11.37 -4.84
C MET A 563 15.25 10.27 -3.83
N MET A 564 15.53 10.69 -2.60
CA MET A 564 15.67 9.79 -1.45
C MET A 564 15.03 10.40 -0.21
N ASN A 565 14.77 9.59 0.81
CA ASN A 565 14.35 10.03 2.13
C ASN A 565 15.30 9.51 3.19
N ILE A 566 15.57 10.33 4.21
CA ILE A 566 16.50 10.01 5.28
C ILE A 566 15.83 10.33 6.61
N GLN A 567 15.85 9.37 7.52
CA GLN A 567 15.27 9.49 8.86
C GLN A 567 16.37 9.59 9.91
N PHE A 568 16.13 10.43 10.92
CA PHE A 568 17.09 10.77 11.96
C PHE A 568 16.46 10.74 13.35
N ILE A 569 17.29 10.48 14.36
CA ILE A 569 16.98 10.75 15.77
C ILE A 569 17.89 11.88 16.24
N VAL A 570 17.30 12.92 16.80
CA VAL A 570 18.00 14.03 17.43
C VAL A 570 17.97 13.81 18.94
N ALA A 571 19.14 13.53 19.51
CA ALA A 571 19.35 13.31 20.95
C ALA A 571 20.56 14.15 21.41
N ASP A 572 21.55 13.53 22.06
CA ASP A 572 22.85 14.15 22.34
C ASP A 572 23.64 14.43 21.04
N GLU A 573 23.44 13.60 20.02
CA GLU A 573 23.89 13.81 18.65
C GLU A 573 22.73 13.63 17.63
N VAL A 574 23.04 13.77 16.34
CA VAL A 574 22.10 13.47 15.25
C VAL A 574 22.47 12.11 14.68
N TYR A 575 21.62 11.12 14.94
CA TYR A 575 21.78 9.74 14.52
C TYR A 575 20.98 9.49 13.25
N VAL A 576 21.53 8.74 12.29
CA VAL A 576 20.78 8.27 11.12
C VAL A 576 20.13 6.92 11.44
N ILE A 577 18.84 6.79 11.15
CA ILE A 577 18.07 5.55 11.33
C ILE A 577 18.15 4.70 10.06
N GLU A 578 17.65 5.26 8.97
CA GLU A 578 17.55 4.60 7.68
C GLU A 578 17.56 5.60 6.53
N VAL A 579 17.88 5.10 5.34
CA VAL A 579 17.82 5.83 4.08
C VAL A 579 16.98 5.02 3.10
N ASN A 580 15.93 5.65 2.59
CA ASN A 580 15.07 5.09 1.56
C ASN A 580 15.49 5.67 0.20
N PRO A 581 16.08 4.90 -0.72
CA PRO A 581 16.56 5.39 -2.02
C PRO A 581 15.42 5.57 -3.03
N ARG A 582 14.31 6.15 -2.58
CA ARG A 582 13.07 6.33 -3.32
C ARG A 582 12.26 7.49 -2.76
N ALA A 583 11.18 7.83 -3.45
CA ALA A 583 10.16 8.72 -2.89
C ALA A 583 9.61 8.17 -1.57
N SER A 584 9.39 9.06 -0.61
CA SER A 584 8.68 8.78 0.64
C SER A 584 7.19 9.11 0.51
N ARG A 585 6.44 8.73 1.54
CA ARG A 585 5.05 9.14 1.70
C ARG A 585 4.88 10.63 2.00
N THR A 586 5.91 11.32 2.47
CA THR A 586 5.85 12.75 2.83
C THR A 586 6.05 13.68 1.64
N VAL A 587 6.44 13.15 0.47
CA VAL A 587 6.63 13.91 -0.77
C VAL A 587 5.40 14.74 -1.18
N PRO A 588 4.15 14.23 -1.18
CA PRO A 588 2.98 15.04 -1.55
C PRO A 588 2.71 16.16 -0.53
N PHE A 589 2.90 15.88 0.77
CA PHE A 589 2.78 16.88 1.85
C PHE A 589 3.77 18.02 1.62
N MET A 590 5.06 17.69 1.49
CA MET A 590 6.10 18.69 1.24
C MET A 590 5.88 19.45 -0.07
N SER A 591 5.54 18.75 -1.15
CA SER A 591 5.28 19.37 -2.47
C SER A 591 4.19 20.46 -2.40
N LYS A 592 3.11 20.20 -1.66
CA LYS A 592 2.01 21.16 -1.48
C LYS A 592 2.44 22.40 -0.69
N ILE A 593 3.28 22.23 0.33
CA ILE A 593 3.67 23.29 1.24
C ILE A 593 4.73 24.20 0.61
N VAL A 594 5.82 23.62 0.10
CA VAL A 594 6.89 24.40 -0.54
C VAL A 594 6.51 24.87 -1.95
N LYS A 595 5.36 24.40 -2.47
CA LYS A 595 4.83 24.72 -3.80
C LYS A 595 5.79 24.35 -4.93
N LEU A 596 6.51 23.24 -4.74
CA LEU A 596 7.39 22.63 -5.73
C LEU A 596 6.85 21.23 -6.02
N HIS A 597 6.72 20.87 -7.30
CA HIS A 597 6.33 19.51 -7.68
C HIS A 597 7.54 18.57 -7.55
N LEU A 598 7.85 18.13 -6.33
CA LEU A 598 9.11 17.45 -6.01
C LEU A 598 9.34 16.19 -6.87
N ALA A 599 8.30 15.37 -7.08
CA ALA A 599 8.41 14.21 -7.97
C ALA A 599 8.69 14.59 -9.44
N GLN A 600 8.11 15.69 -9.96
CA GLN A 600 8.43 16.17 -11.32
C GLN A 600 9.86 16.71 -11.43
N LEU A 601 10.35 17.36 -10.37
CA LEU A 601 11.71 17.87 -10.31
C LEU A 601 12.69 16.70 -10.24
N ALA A 602 12.46 15.73 -9.35
CA ALA A 602 13.25 14.51 -9.25
C ALA A 602 13.32 13.75 -10.59
N THR A 603 12.19 13.57 -11.28
CA THR A 603 12.18 12.97 -12.63
C THR A 603 13.02 13.78 -13.62
N GLN A 604 13.00 15.10 -13.58
CA GLN A 604 13.86 15.90 -14.46
C GLN A 604 15.36 15.70 -14.17
N LEU A 605 15.73 15.50 -12.89
CA LEU A 605 17.11 15.16 -12.51
C LEU A 605 17.49 13.76 -12.99
N ILE A 606 16.58 12.79 -12.85
CA ILE A 606 16.71 11.43 -13.40
C ILE A 606 16.95 11.47 -14.92
N LEU A 607 16.30 12.39 -15.63
CA LEU A 607 16.48 12.60 -17.08
C LEU A 607 17.72 13.42 -17.44
N GLY A 608 18.60 13.71 -16.47
CA GLY A 608 19.93 14.29 -16.68
C GLY A 608 20.01 15.81 -16.55
N LYS A 609 18.96 16.50 -16.08
CA LYS A 609 19.07 17.92 -15.73
C LYS A 609 19.83 18.09 -14.41
N SER A 610 20.59 19.16 -14.30
CA SER A 610 21.18 19.60 -13.02
C SER A 610 20.16 20.31 -12.13
N LEU A 611 20.46 20.41 -10.83
CA LEU A 611 19.67 21.22 -9.88
C LEU A 611 19.48 22.66 -10.39
N ALA A 612 20.53 23.26 -10.96
CA ALA A 612 20.48 24.62 -11.49
C ALA A 612 19.51 24.76 -12.68
N GLU A 613 19.47 23.79 -13.59
CA GLU A 613 18.58 23.80 -14.76
C GLU A 613 17.10 23.64 -14.39
N VAL A 614 16.81 22.95 -13.28
CA VAL A 614 15.44 22.85 -12.73
C VAL A 614 15.11 23.98 -11.75
N GLY A 615 16.00 24.97 -11.61
CA GLY A 615 15.78 26.16 -10.78
C GLY A 615 15.95 25.94 -9.29
N LEU A 616 16.63 24.86 -8.89
CA LEU A 616 16.95 24.53 -7.50
C LEU A 616 18.37 24.98 -7.14
N LYS A 617 18.58 25.22 -5.84
CA LYS A 617 19.89 25.55 -5.27
C LYS A 617 20.27 24.47 -4.26
N PRO A 618 21.52 23.97 -4.24
CA PRO A 618 21.95 23.02 -3.23
C PRO A 618 21.72 23.54 -1.80
N GLY A 619 21.44 22.63 -0.87
CA GLY A 619 21.15 22.91 0.54
C GLY A 619 19.65 22.99 0.87
N LEU A 620 19.34 23.57 2.03
CA LEU A 620 18.00 23.65 2.59
C LEU A 620 17.15 24.77 1.95
N HIS A 621 15.93 24.43 1.56
CA HIS A 621 14.94 25.40 1.10
C HIS A 621 14.44 26.29 2.26
N PRO A 622 14.16 27.58 2.02
CA PRO A 622 13.64 28.46 3.06
C PRO A 622 12.34 27.95 3.69
N GLU A 623 12.27 28.00 5.02
CA GLU A 623 11.09 27.65 5.79
C GLU A 623 9.93 28.65 5.53
N PRO A 624 8.67 28.19 5.41
CA PRO A 624 7.51 29.07 5.33
C PRO A 624 7.25 29.79 6.66
N ALA A 625 6.50 30.89 6.61
CA ALA A 625 6.09 31.63 7.82
C ALA A 625 4.98 30.94 8.62
N LYS A 626 4.23 30.02 7.99
CA LYS A 626 3.15 29.25 8.63
C LYS A 626 3.65 27.89 9.10
N VAL A 627 2.96 27.32 10.08
CA VAL A 627 3.16 25.94 10.52
C VAL A 627 2.17 25.04 9.80
N TYR A 628 2.66 23.87 9.40
CA TYR A 628 1.91 22.81 8.76
C TYR A 628 2.10 21.54 9.54
N VAL A 629 1.02 20.77 9.68
CA VAL A 629 0.99 19.52 10.40
C VAL A 629 0.39 18.46 9.49
N LYS A 630 1.08 17.33 9.34
CA LYS A 630 0.50 16.10 8.79
C LYS A 630 0.10 15.20 9.96
N ALA A 631 -1.19 14.93 10.09
CA ALA A 631 -1.71 13.98 11.07
C ALA A 631 -2.05 12.64 10.38
N PRO A 632 -1.66 11.48 10.95
CA PRO A 632 -2.10 10.17 10.44
C PRO A 632 -3.62 10.01 10.63
N VAL A 633 -4.22 9.04 9.96
CA VAL A 633 -5.61 8.60 10.19
C VAL A 633 -5.62 7.08 10.38
N PHE A 634 -6.35 6.59 11.38
CA PHE A 634 -6.40 5.17 11.74
C PHE A 634 -7.79 4.54 11.50
N SER A 635 -7.78 3.24 11.18
CA SER A 635 -9.01 2.46 10.95
C SER A 635 -9.34 1.50 12.12
N PHE A 636 -8.90 1.79 13.35
CA PHE A 636 -9.04 0.89 14.50
C PHE A 636 -10.50 0.46 14.78
N ALA A 637 -11.47 1.37 14.61
CA ALA A 637 -12.89 1.06 14.75
C ALA A 637 -13.43 0.02 13.73
N LYS A 638 -12.66 -0.27 12.67
CA LYS A 638 -12.99 -1.28 11.64
C LYS A 638 -12.28 -2.62 11.88
N LEU A 639 -11.32 -2.68 12.80
CA LEU A 639 -10.48 -3.85 13.03
C LEU A 639 -10.52 -4.27 14.51
N PRO A 640 -11.63 -4.88 14.97
CA PRO A 640 -11.72 -5.38 16.34
C PRO A 640 -10.58 -6.34 16.68
N GLY A 641 -9.96 -6.13 17.84
CA GLY A 641 -8.83 -6.93 18.31
C GLY A 641 -7.48 -6.57 17.67
N ALA A 642 -7.43 -5.62 16.75
CA ALA A 642 -6.15 -5.07 16.30
C ALA A 642 -5.48 -4.27 17.44
N PRO A 643 -4.15 -4.35 17.56
CA PRO A 643 -3.42 -3.45 18.45
C PRO A 643 -3.63 -1.99 18.01
N THR A 644 -3.86 -1.13 19.00
CA THR A 644 -4.14 0.30 18.84
C THR A 644 -3.04 1.19 19.39
N ALA A 645 -2.17 0.65 20.27
CA ALA A 645 -0.99 1.37 20.73
C ALA A 645 -0.07 1.71 19.55
N LEU A 646 0.50 2.91 19.57
CA LEU A 646 1.51 3.29 18.58
C LEU A 646 2.80 2.50 18.85
N SER A 647 3.52 2.13 17.79
CA SER A 647 4.73 1.32 17.90
C SER A 647 5.65 1.58 16.71
N PRO A 648 6.83 0.95 16.65
CA PRO A 648 7.70 1.03 15.48
C PRO A 648 7.10 0.40 14.21
N GLU A 649 5.95 -0.29 14.32
CA GLU A 649 5.19 -0.78 13.17
C GLU A 649 4.03 0.18 12.82
N MET A 650 4.01 0.62 11.56
CA MET A 650 2.96 1.50 11.01
C MET A 650 1.59 0.82 10.94
N LYS A 651 0.53 1.54 11.31
CA LYS A 651 -0.87 1.11 11.37
C LYS A 651 -1.87 2.07 10.69
N SER A 652 -1.47 3.31 10.43
CA SER A 652 -2.31 4.32 9.78
C SER A 652 -2.66 3.96 8.33
N THR A 653 -3.83 4.42 7.89
CA THR A 653 -4.41 4.12 6.57
C THR A 653 -4.52 5.36 5.68
N GLY A 654 -4.21 6.54 6.21
CA GLY A 654 -4.20 7.80 5.48
C GLY A 654 -3.62 8.92 6.33
N GLU A 655 -3.75 10.14 5.83
CA GLU A 655 -3.22 11.36 6.45
C GLU A 655 -4.07 12.58 6.11
N ASP A 656 -4.01 13.59 6.99
CA ASP A 656 -4.65 14.90 6.82
C ASP A 656 -3.64 16.03 7.04
N ILE A 657 -3.91 17.21 6.49
CA ILE A 657 -3.00 18.36 6.54
C ILE A 657 -3.69 19.54 7.21
N GLY A 658 -3.18 19.93 8.38
CA GLY A 658 -3.51 21.19 9.04
C GLY A 658 -2.49 22.28 8.73
N ALA A 659 -2.96 23.52 8.61
CA ALA A 659 -2.10 24.69 8.48
C ALA A 659 -2.55 25.79 9.44
N GLY A 660 -1.62 26.49 10.06
CA GLY A 660 -1.92 27.55 11.02
C GLY A 660 -0.79 28.58 11.13
N ASP A 661 -1.08 29.70 11.78
CA ASP A 661 -0.06 30.71 12.08
C ASP A 661 0.88 30.27 13.22
N ASN A 662 0.51 29.22 13.95
CA ASN A 662 1.30 28.57 14.98
C ASN A 662 0.95 27.07 15.06
N LEU A 663 1.70 26.30 15.86
CA LEU A 663 1.51 24.86 16.02
C LEU A 663 0.12 24.48 16.54
N GLN A 664 -0.43 25.22 17.50
CA GLN A 664 -1.73 24.93 18.10
C GLN A 664 -2.86 24.98 17.05
N GLU A 665 -2.85 26.02 16.22
CA GLU A 665 -3.83 26.17 15.13
C GLU A 665 -3.63 25.10 14.05
N ALA A 666 -2.38 24.78 13.70
CA ALA A 666 -2.11 23.74 12.72
C ALA A 666 -2.55 22.34 13.21
N LEU A 667 -2.29 21.99 14.48
CA LEU A 667 -2.77 20.75 15.10
C LEU A 667 -4.30 20.69 15.17
N HIS A 668 -4.95 21.80 15.57
CA HIS A 668 -6.41 21.89 15.55
C HIS A 668 -6.96 21.57 14.15
N ASN A 669 -6.45 22.27 13.12
CA ASN A 669 -6.93 22.10 11.75
C ASN A 669 -6.65 20.70 11.20
N ALA A 670 -5.56 20.04 11.60
CA ALA A 670 -5.25 18.67 11.18
C ALA A 670 -6.17 17.62 11.82
N LEU A 671 -6.65 17.86 13.04
CA LEU A 671 -7.46 16.91 13.80
C LEU A 671 -8.97 17.16 13.68
N PHE A 672 -9.38 18.39 13.34
CA PHE A 672 -10.78 18.80 13.34
C PHE A 672 -11.63 17.99 12.35
N ASP A 673 -11.21 17.88 11.09
CA ASP A 673 -12.00 17.20 10.06
C ASP A 673 -11.90 15.67 10.16
N SER A 674 -10.68 15.15 10.33
CA SER A 674 -10.42 13.70 10.32
C SER A 674 -10.83 12.98 11.61
N TYR A 675 -10.73 13.65 12.76
CA TYR A 675 -11.05 13.06 14.07
C TYR A 675 -12.26 13.69 14.76
N HIS A 676 -12.83 14.76 14.18
CA HIS A 676 -13.94 15.52 14.79
C HIS A 676 -13.59 16.06 16.19
N ILE A 677 -12.31 16.37 16.41
CA ILE A 677 -11.81 16.93 17.68
C ILE A 677 -11.72 18.44 17.53
N ASP A 678 -12.62 19.15 18.20
CA ASP A 678 -12.54 20.60 18.35
C ASP A 678 -11.69 20.95 19.58
N THR A 679 -10.38 21.03 19.40
CA THR A 679 -9.43 21.30 20.49
C THR A 679 -9.64 22.65 21.20
N ASN A 680 -10.36 23.60 20.59
CA ASN A 680 -10.66 24.90 21.18
C ASN A 680 -11.85 24.85 22.15
N HIS A 681 -12.73 23.87 21.98
CA HIS A 681 -13.97 23.73 22.74
C HIS A 681 -14.06 22.41 23.53
N LEU A 682 -13.04 21.55 23.42
CA LEU A 682 -12.97 20.29 24.14
C LEU A 682 -12.91 20.53 25.65
N SER A 683 -13.85 19.96 26.39
CA SER A 683 -13.95 20.08 27.85
C SER A 683 -14.66 18.85 28.43
N GLY A 684 -14.46 18.58 29.72
CA GLY A 684 -15.06 17.42 30.39
C GLY A 684 -14.03 16.56 31.11
N ASN A 685 -14.40 15.31 31.39
CA ASN A 685 -13.52 14.34 32.03
C ASN A 685 -12.73 13.56 30.96
N VAL A 686 -11.51 13.15 31.31
CA VAL A 686 -10.66 12.28 30.53
C VAL A 686 -10.51 10.96 31.27
N LEU A 687 -10.69 9.86 30.55
CA LEU A 687 -10.41 8.52 31.08
C LEU A 687 -8.99 8.10 30.69
N LEU A 688 -8.19 7.80 31.71
CA LEU A 688 -6.83 7.31 31.55
C LEU A 688 -6.76 5.81 31.83
N SER A 689 -5.93 5.09 31.07
CA SER A 689 -5.48 3.78 31.50
C SER A 689 -4.72 3.88 32.84
N ALA A 690 -4.58 2.76 33.56
CA ALA A 690 -3.81 2.74 34.80
C ALA A 690 -2.32 3.11 34.58
N PHE A 691 -1.76 2.73 33.42
CA PHE A 691 -0.40 3.10 33.03
C PHE A 691 -0.26 4.62 32.87
N ASP A 692 -1.14 5.23 32.09
CA ASP A 692 -1.13 6.68 31.84
C ASP A 692 -1.39 7.49 33.12
N ALA A 693 -2.26 7.00 33.99
CA ALA A 693 -2.57 7.64 35.27
C ALA A 693 -1.37 7.68 36.24
N ASN A 694 -0.38 6.80 36.06
CA ASN A 694 0.85 6.81 36.87
C ASN A 694 1.85 7.89 36.44
N ASN A 695 1.69 8.49 35.25
CA ASN A 695 2.51 9.61 34.82
C ASN A 695 2.03 10.92 35.49
N ALA A 696 2.67 11.28 36.60
CA ALA A 696 2.31 12.47 37.38
C ALA A 696 2.39 13.77 36.56
N SER A 697 3.35 13.88 35.64
CA SER A 697 3.51 15.08 34.79
C SER A 697 2.32 15.24 33.86
N LEU A 698 1.95 14.17 33.14
CA LEU A 698 0.80 14.13 32.24
C LEU A 698 -0.48 14.52 32.99
N VAL A 699 -0.73 13.92 34.16
CA VAL A 699 -1.91 14.19 34.98
C VAL A 699 -1.97 15.65 35.44
N GLU A 700 -0.83 16.23 35.87
CA GLU A 700 -0.75 17.63 36.27
C GLU A 700 -1.05 18.57 35.10
N GLN A 701 -0.50 18.27 33.92
CA GLN A 701 -0.66 19.07 32.71
C GLN A 701 -2.10 19.03 32.17
N LEU A 702 -2.74 17.86 32.19
CA LEU A 702 -4.15 17.74 31.81
C LEU A 702 -5.08 18.49 32.77
N LYS A 703 -4.83 18.44 34.08
CA LYS A 703 -5.56 19.26 35.07
C LYS A 703 -5.32 20.75 34.85
N GLY A 704 -4.07 21.14 34.55
CA GLY A 704 -3.71 22.51 34.17
C GLY A 704 -4.43 23.01 32.91
N SER A 705 -4.79 22.10 32.01
CA SER A 705 -5.59 22.37 30.81
C SER A 705 -7.10 22.39 31.06
N GLY A 706 -7.55 22.13 32.30
CA GLY A 706 -8.96 22.20 32.71
C GLY A 706 -9.73 20.89 32.61
N PHE A 707 -9.09 19.75 32.36
CA PHE A 707 -9.75 18.45 32.29
C PHE A 707 -9.94 17.82 33.69
N GLY A 708 -11.09 17.19 33.89
CA GLY A 708 -11.28 16.23 34.99
C GLY A 708 -10.56 14.92 34.65
N ILE A 709 -9.95 14.24 35.63
CA ILE A 709 -9.16 13.03 35.39
C ILE A 709 -9.78 11.87 36.16
N GLU A 710 -10.09 10.79 35.46
CA GLU A 710 -10.57 9.54 36.00
C GLU A 710 -9.73 8.38 35.45
N THR A 711 -9.42 7.39 36.30
CA THR A 711 -8.71 6.18 35.88
C THR A 711 -9.72 5.10 35.55
N TYR A 712 -9.58 4.48 34.38
CA TYR A 712 -10.43 3.39 33.95
C TYR A 712 -9.99 2.06 34.59
N HIS A 713 -10.98 1.29 35.03
CA HIS A 713 -10.85 -0.09 35.46
C HIS A 713 -12.06 -0.88 34.94
N GLU A 714 -11.96 -2.21 34.84
CA GLU A 714 -13.13 -3.02 34.52
C GLU A 714 -14.28 -2.75 35.50
N GLY A 715 -15.45 -2.38 34.96
CA GLY A 715 -16.64 -2.00 35.73
C GLY A 715 -16.79 -0.51 36.04
N THR A 716 -15.85 0.35 35.61
CA THR A 716 -16.05 1.80 35.60
C THR A 716 -17.29 2.16 34.77
N GLU A 717 -18.25 2.89 35.38
CA GLU A 717 -19.43 3.39 34.66
C GLU A 717 -18.99 4.44 33.62
N TRP A 718 -19.49 4.31 32.39
CA TRP A 718 -19.08 5.20 31.30
C TRP A 718 -19.60 6.63 31.53
N PRO A 719 -18.72 7.63 31.72
CA PRO A 719 -19.18 9.00 32.01
C PRO A 719 -19.91 9.62 30.83
N SER A 720 -20.95 10.40 31.11
CA SER A 720 -21.78 11.05 30.07
C SER A 720 -21.13 12.29 29.44
N ASN A 721 -20.08 12.84 30.05
CA ASN A 721 -19.35 14.01 29.57
C ASN A 721 -17.84 13.73 29.49
N LEU A 722 -17.46 12.88 28.54
CA LEU A 722 -16.06 12.58 28.24
C LEU A 722 -15.52 13.49 27.14
N ALA A 723 -14.37 14.08 27.40
CA ALA A 723 -13.58 14.78 26.39
C ALA A 723 -12.88 13.78 25.46
N PHE A 724 -12.13 12.84 26.03
CA PHE A 724 -11.43 11.76 25.31
C PHE A 724 -11.01 10.64 26.27
N ALA A 725 -10.57 9.53 25.71
CA ALA A 725 -9.87 8.46 26.42
C ALA A 725 -8.39 8.41 25.99
N LEU A 726 -7.50 8.08 26.92
CA LEU A 726 -6.07 7.86 26.64
C LEU A 726 -5.66 6.47 27.14
N SER A 727 -5.08 5.69 26.22
CA SER A 727 -4.41 4.42 26.51
C SER A 727 -3.17 4.33 25.64
N SER A 728 -1.99 4.66 26.18
CA SER A 728 -0.73 4.62 25.40
C SER A 728 -0.22 3.20 25.15
N GLU A 729 -0.70 2.25 25.94
CA GLU A 729 -0.43 0.82 25.82
C GLU A 729 -1.74 0.06 25.63
N ASP A 730 -1.65 -1.16 25.10
CA ASP A 730 -2.79 -2.04 24.87
C ASP A 730 -2.53 -3.49 25.27
N GLU A 731 -1.69 -3.72 26.28
CA GLU A 731 -1.28 -5.06 26.70
C GLU A 731 -2.34 -5.75 27.57
N THR A 732 -2.96 -4.98 28.47
CA THR A 732 -3.91 -5.49 29.47
C THR A 732 -5.36 -5.54 28.95
N PRO A 733 -6.22 -6.42 29.49
CA PRO A 733 -7.65 -6.42 29.16
C PRO A 733 -8.33 -5.08 29.43
N ASP A 734 -7.98 -4.39 30.51
CA ASP A 734 -8.54 -3.09 30.87
C ASP A 734 -8.23 -2.01 29.83
N GLN A 735 -6.98 -1.94 29.35
CA GLN A 735 -6.57 -1.02 28.28
C GLN A 735 -7.33 -1.31 26.97
N LYS A 736 -7.41 -2.58 26.57
CA LYS A 736 -8.17 -3.00 25.37
C LYS A 736 -9.66 -2.65 25.50
N HIS A 737 -10.24 -2.85 26.68
CA HIS A 737 -11.64 -2.51 26.95
C HIS A 737 -11.87 -0.99 26.94
N LEU A 738 -10.96 -0.19 27.50
CA LEU A 738 -11.05 1.27 27.45
C LEU A 738 -11.13 1.76 26.00
N VAL A 739 -10.19 1.32 25.16
CA VAL A 739 -10.14 1.72 23.74
C VAL A 739 -11.37 1.23 22.98
N ALA A 740 -11.76 -0.04 23.14
CA ALA A 740 -12.93 -0.59 22.48
C ALA A 740 -14.24 0.12 22.89
N ASN A 741 -14.40 0.42 24.18
CA ASN A 741 -15.55 1.15 24.69
C ASN A 741 -15.56 2.60 24.18
N ALA A 742 -14.41 3.28 24.14
CA ALA A 742 -14.32 4.63 23.60
C ALA A 742 -14.70 4.69 22.12
N LEU A 743 -14.13 3.80 21.30
CA LEU A 743 -14.44 3.72 19.87
C LEU A 743 -15.92 3.39 19.61
N SER A 744 -16.53 2.51 20.42
CA SER A 744 -17.95 2.18 20.28
C SER A 744 -18.90 3.32 20.69
N HIS A 745 -18.48 4.17 21.63
CA HIS A 745 -19.22 5.38 22.04
C HIS A 745 -18.88 6.62 21.21
N GLN A 746 -18.03 6.49 20.18
CA GLN A 746 -17.55 7.61 19.35
C GLN A 746 -16.84 8.69 20.17
N VAL A 747 -16.17 8.29 21.25
CA VAL A 747 -15.30 9.16 22.05
C VAL A 747 -13.90 9.16 21.42
N PRO A 748 -13.25 10.32 21.24
CA PRO A 748 -11.88 10.38 20.74
C PRO A 748 -10.93 9.56 21.62
N VAL A 749 -10.01 8.84 20.97
CA VAL A 749 -8.98 8.03 21.64
C VAL A 749 -7.61 8.55 21.25
N PHE A 750 -6.79 8.83 22.24
CA PHE A 750 -5.37 9.07 22.08
C PHE A 750 -4.61 7.82 22.53
N THR A 751 -3.56 7.46 21.79
CA THR A 751 -2.75 6.26 22.04
C THR A 751 -1.26 6.58 22.22
N ALA A 752 -0.94 7.85 22.46
CA ALA A 752 0.39 8.30 22.85
C ALA A 752 0.28 9.53 23.77
N GLN A 753 1.11 9.54 24.82
CA GLN A 753 1.15 10.62 25.81
C GLN A 753 1.69 11.92 25.16
N ASP A 754 2.71 11.81 24.31
CA ASP A 754 3.32 12.92 23.59
C ASP A 754 2.31 13.64 22.70
N THR A 755 1.43 12.91 22.01
CA THR A 755 0.35 13.48 21.19
C THR A 755 -0.60 14.32 22.03
N VAL A 756 -1.05 13.80 23.18
CA VAL A 756 -1.94 14.53 24.09
C VAL A 756 -1.26 15.80 24.60
N MET A 757 0.00 15.69 24.97
CA MET A 757 0.80 16.81 25.43
C MET A 757 1.00 17.87 24.35
N GLY A 758 1.30 17.45 23.13
CA GLY A 758 1.49 18.35 22.00
C GLY A 758 0.21 19.07 21.58
N VAL A 759 -0.93 18.38 21.63
CA VAL A 759 -2.23 18.95 21.25
C VAL A 759 -2.73 19.98 22.26
N PHE A 760 -2.66 19.69 23.56
CA PHE A 760 -3.26 20.54 24.60
C PHE A 760 -2.27 21.49 25.29
N GLN A 761 -0.98 21.22 25.19
CA GLN A 761 0.09 22.06 25.75
C GLN A 761 1.29 22.19 24.77
N PRO A 762 1.08 22.66 23.53
CA PRO A 762 2.14 22.73 22.52
C PRO A 762 3.37 23.54 22.96
N GLN A 763 3.19 24.54 23.83
CA GLN A 763 4.27 25.32 24.44
C GLN A 763 5.23 24.51 25.34
N LEU A 764 4.86 23.28 25.72
CA LEU A 764 5.65 22.40 26.58
C LEU A 764 6.42 21.34 25.80
N ILE A 765 6.20 21.21 24.48
CA ILE A 765 7.01 20.37 23.62
C ILE A 765 8.44 20.94 23.66
N LYS A 766 9.40 20.13 24.09
CA LYS A 766 10.81 20.53 24.27
C LYS A 766 11.73 19.65 23.46
#